data_AF-G1KJL3-F1
#
_entry.id   AF-G1KJL3-F1
#
_cell.length_a   1.000
_cell.length_b   1.000
_cell.length_c   1.000
_cell.angle_alpha   90.00
_cell.angle_beta   90.00
_cell.angle_gamma   90.00
#
_symmetry.space_group_name_H-M   'P 1'
#
loop_
_entity.id
_entity.type
_entity.pdbx_description
1 polymer ?
#
loop_
_entity_poly.entity_id
_entity_poly.type
_entity_poly.pdbx_seq_one_letter_code
_entity_poly.pdbx_strand_id
1 'polypeptide(L)'
;MSRGRERVVALADMDCFYIQVEQRLEPSLRGKPCVVAQYKTWKGGGIIAVSYEARAFGVTRNMWAADAKKLCPDLQLARVPEAHGKADLTRYREASVEVMEVMSRFAVIERASIDEAYMDLTSAVHERLQKMRGQPIVAEQLATTYIQGFPDSFALEGTTDNKEEWRLHGLRQWLESLPFEDLSNPELQLTVGAVIMEEMRAAVESATGFRCSVGISHNKVLAKLACGLNKPNRQTLVSQGSVPQLFSKMPIGNIRNLGGKLGASVTELLGVEYVGQLIQFSELQLQMHFGDKTGSWLYDLCRGIEHEPVKPRQLPKSIGCSKNFRGREALVTQKQVQHWLLQLALELEERLNKDRDQNNRTAKQLSIGIRMQGSKNPSGLSRCCALSQYDAHKISQDAFAVIQNCNAAGGLQAAWSPPVTLLQLSATKFVEEMTSSGDITAFLSNDSQYSQPTSISADSPNARSLGSPKKETNKTTNTIQMLFQKAAERKQAQVAAGSSLPGVTNERAVQSAEESADFPDEGFICASNQTPQKPVEQNISNNKQNFVPEQLSLEQSLPISEAGPLICPGYTVPLEIATSEASSELEPLKEKTVGNDSSTPSSSDDWILCEKCKQQVAVWEFTEHLDYHFAVELQNSFSGSSSFKPPAPVGSFLAKGKNKPRPHAASSAKRPRQDTLQKSHLQMTHS
;
A
#
# COMPACT_ATOMS: atom_id res chain seq x y z
N MET A 1 16.84 18.28 -18.97
CA MET A 1 15.52 17.81 -18.49
C MET A 1 15.09 18.70 -17.33
N SER A 2 13.79 18.98 -17.20
CA SER A 2 13.23 19.72 -16.06
C SER A 2 13.04 18.78 -14.88
N ARG A 3 13.62 19.13 -13.72
CA ARG A 3 13.65 18.29 -12.52
C ARG A 3 12.23 17.89 -12.07
N GLY A 4 12.01 16.60 -11.84
CA GLY A 4 10.74 16.04 -11.40
C GLY A 4 9.73 15.74 -12.50
N ARG A 5 10.10 15.91 -13.78
CA ARG A 5 9.25 15.57 -14.96
C ARG A 5 9.82 14.42 -15.81
N GLU A 6 10.77 13.65 -15.28
CA GLU A 6 11.55 12.66 -16.04
C GLU A 6 10.79 11.33 -16.33
N ARG A 7 9.55 11.19 -15.85
CA ARG A 7 8.77 9.95 -15.89
C ARG A 7 7.30 10.21 -16.20
N VAL A 8 6.61 9.16 -16.64
CA VAL A 8 5.14 9.05 -16.60
C VAL A 8 4.78 7.88 -15.69
N VAL A 9 4.16 8.19 -14.56
CA VAL A 9 3.76 7.22 -13.53
C VAL A 9 2.24 7.28 -13.37
N ALA A 10 1.61 6.10 -13.42
CA ALA A 10 0.21 5.94 -13.12
C ALA A 10 -0.01 5.16 -11.81
N LEU A 11 -1.19 5.34 -11.21
CA LEU A 11 -1.71 4.53 -10.12
C LEU A 11 -3.14 4.14 -10.49
N ALA A 12 -3.39 2.83 -10.65
CA ALA A 12 -4.71 2.26 -10.84
C ALA A 12 -5.21 1.66 -9.52
N ASP A 13 -6.49 1.86 -9.21
CA ASP A 13 -7.09 1.52 -7.92
C ASP A 13 -8.59 1.17 -8.11
N MET A 14 -8.94 -0.09 -7.83
CA MET A 14 -10.23 -0.71 -8.14
C MET A 14 -11.38 -0.09 -7.34
N ASP A 15 -12.45 0.28 -8.04
CA ASP A 15 -13.56 1.01 -7.40
C ASP A 15 -14.32 0.13 -6.41
N CYS A 16 -14.40 0.58 -5.14
CA CYS A 16 -15.01 -0.13 -4.01
C CYS A 16 -14.65 -1.63 -3.87
N PHE A 17 -13.48 -2.03 -4.41
CA PHE A 17 -13.12 -3.38 -4.90
C PHE A 17 -13.96 -4.58 -4.46
N TYR A 18 -13.99 -4.92 -3.16
CA TYR A 18 -14.68 -6.13 -2.68
C TYR A 18 -16.19 -6.10 -3.01
N ILE A 19 -16.80 -4.92 -3.10
CA ILE A 19 -18.19 -4.75 -3.56
C ILE A 19 -18.35 -5.28 -4.99
N GLN A 20 -17.45 -4.91 -5.90
CA GLN A 20 -17.51 -5.37 -7.29
C GLN A 20 -17.27 -6.88 -7.40
N VAL A 21 -16.41 -7.45 -6.55
CA VAL A 21 -16.24 -8.92 -6.45
C VAL A 21 -17.56 -9.59 -6.06
N GLU A 22 -18.26 -9.09 -5.04
CA GLU A 22 -19.55 -9.65 -4.62
C GLU A 22 -20.67 -9.35 -5.64
N GLN A 23 -20.67 -8.19 -6.32
CA GLN A 23 -21.58 -7.86 -7.43
C GLN A 23 -21.31 -8.65 -8.72
N ARG A 24 -20.13 -9.26 -8.85
CA ARG A 24 -19.81 -10.22 -9.92
C ARG A 24 -20.36 -11.61 -9.60
N LEU A 25 -20.26 -12.03 -8.33
CA LEU A 25 -20.79 -13.30 -7.83
C LEU A 25 -22.33 -13.30 -7.71
N GLU A 26 -22.91 -12.19 -7.27
CA GLU A 26 -24.35 -11.99 -7.07
C GLU A 26 -24.81 -10.73 -7.84
N PRO A 27 -25.22 -10.88 -9.12
CA PRO A 27 -25.59 -9.75 -9.97
C PRO A 27 -26.75 -8.90 -9.44
N SER A 28 -27.60 -9.43 -8.55
CA SER A 28 -28.71 -8.66 -7.97
C SER A 28 -28.26 -7.56 -7.01
N LEU A 29 -26.97 -7.48 -6.64
CA LEU A 29 -26.36 -6.39 -5.86
C LEU A 29 -25.92 -5.18 -6.71
N ARG A 30 -25.95 -5.27 -8.05
CA ARG A 30 -25.49 -4.19 -8.94
C ARG A 30 -26.43 -2.98 -8.88
N GLY A 31 -25.87 -1.77 -8.85
CA GLY A 31 -26.63 -0.52 -8.82
C GLY A 31 -27.44 -0.28 -7.54
N LYS A 32 -27.14 -1.00 -6.45
CA LYS A 32 -27.87 -0.91 -5.16
C LYS A 32 -26.92 -0.49 -4.04
N PRO A 33 -27.41 0.25 -3.03
CA PRO A 33 -26.64 0.52 -1.82
C PRO A 33 -26.28 -0.81 -1.15
N CYS A 34 -25.01 -1.17 -1.21
CA CYS A 34 -24.48 -2.40 -0.63
C CYS A 34 -23.15 -2.22 0.12
N VAL A 35 -22.89 -3.15 1.04
CA VAL A 35 -21.66 -3.26 1.85
C VAL A 35 -21.11 -4.69 1.88
N VAL A 36 -19.79 -4.83 2.03
CA VAL A 36 -19.14 -6.09 2.40
C VAL A 36 -18.75 -6.01 3.88
N ALA A 37 -19.17 -7.00 4.68
CA ALA A 37 -18.91 -7.03 6.12
C ALA A 37 -18.31 -8.37 6.61
N GLN A 38 -17.39 -8.29 7.58
CA GLN A 38 -16.79 -9.43 8.26
C GLN A 38 -17.56 -9.79 9.54
N TYR A 39 -17.71 -11.11 9.77
CA TYR A 39 -18.45 -11.71 10.89
C TYR A 39 -19.93 -11.29 10.93
N LYS A 40 -20.71 -11.85 11.87
CA LYS A 40 -22.14 -11.50 12.05
C LYS A 40 -22.52 -11.22 13.52
N THR A 41 -21.86 -11.89 14.47
CA THR A 41 -22.24 -11.95 15.90
C THR A 41 -22.30 -10.59 16.59
N TRP A 42 -21.28 -9.74 16.42
CA TRP A 42 -21.22 -8.42 17.06
C TRP A 42 -21.76 -7.32 16.15
N LYS A 43 -22.84 -6.64 16.56
CA LYS A 43 -23.53 -5.55 15.84
C LYS A 43 -23.76 -5.81 14.33
N GLY A 44 -24.00 -7.06 13.96
CA GLY A 44 -24.22 -7.45 12.56
C GLY A 44 -22.95 -7.47 11.70
N GLY A 45 -21.76 -7.44 12.29
CA GLY A 45 -20.46 -7.46 11.58
C GLY A 45 -19.90 -6.07 11.27
N GLY A 46 -18.57 -6.01 11.07
CA GLY A 46 -17.85 -4.77 10.73
C GLY A 46 -17.73 -4.59 9.22
N ILE A 47 -18.12 -3.42 8.72
CA ILE A 47 -18.09 -3.07 7.29
C ILE A 47 -16.64 -2.78 6.85
N ILE A 48 -16.20 -3.48 5.80
CA ILE A 48 -14.84 -3.36 5.24
C ILE A 48 -14.82 -2.72 3.84
N ALA A 49 -15.92 -2.78 3.09
CA ALA A 49 -16.07 -2.09 1.81
C ALA A 49 -17.52 -1.57 1.64
N VAL A 50 -17.67 -0.46 0.91
CA VAL A 50 -18.94 0.25 0.72
C VAL A 50 -19.06 0.68 -0.75
N SER A 51 -20.20 0.37 -1.36
CA SER A 51 -20.61 0.85 -2.69
C SER A 51 -20.73 2.38 -2.73
N TYR A 52 -20.79 2.99 -3.91
CA TYR A 52 -20.91 4.45 -4.00
C TYR A 52 -22.35 4.90 -3.68
N GLU A 53 -23.31 4.07 -4.07
CA GLU A 53 -24.73 4.16 -3.75
C GLU A 53 -24.98 4.18 -2.24
N ALA A 54 -24.29 3.32 -1.47
CA ALA A 54 -24.41 3.33 0.00
C ALA A 54 -23.68 4.51 0.67
N ARG A 55 -22.59 5.03 0.08
CA ARG A 55 -21.90 6.24 0.60
C ARG A 55 -22.77 7.48 0.52
N ALA A 56 -23.69 7.57 -0.44
CA ALA A 56 -24.65 8.67 -0.53
C ALA A 56 -25.56 8.77 0.72
N PHE A 57 -25.79 7.66 1.42
CA PHE A 57 -26.49 7.62 2.72
C PHE A 57 -25.54 7.79 3.92
N GLY A 58 -24.32 8.30 3.73
CA GLY A 58 -23.33 8.44 4.80
C GLY A 58 -22.74 7.13 5.33
N VAL A 59 -22.96 5.98 4.66
CA VAL A 59 -22.39 4.70 5.09
C VAL A 59 -20.88 4.69 4.81
N THR A 60 -20.07 4.39 5.82
CA THR A 60 -18.60 4.41 5.74
C THR A 60 -17.95 3.10 6.18
N ARG A 61 -16.67 2.91 5.80
CA ARG A 61 -15.85 1.77 6.25
C ARG A 61 -15.61 1.89 7.76
N ASN A 62 -15.51 0.75 8.45
CA ASN A 62 -15.44 0.60 9.91
C ASN A 62 -16.76 0.81 10.67
N MET A 63 -17.86 1.22 10.01
CA MET A 63 -19.18 1.13 10.62
C MET A 63 -19.57 -0.30 10.96
N TRP A 64 -20.47 -0.46 11.93
CA TRP A 64 -21.18 -1.72 12.15
C TRP A 64 -22.37 -1.82 11.21
N ALA A 65 -22.65 -3.00 10.67
CA ALA A 65 -23.77 -3.18 9.74
C ALA A 65 -25.14 -2.82 10.37
N ALA A 66 -25.33 -3.11 11.67
CA ALA A 66 -26.55 -2.73 12.39
C ALA A 66 -26.69 -1.21 12.63
N ASP A 67 -25.60 -0.45 12.56
CA ASP A 67 -25.64 1.02 12.63
C ASP A 67 -25.80 1.63 11.23
N ALA A 68 -25.14 1.08 10.20
CA ALA A 68 -25.32 1.48 8.80
C ALA A 68 -26.74 1.21 8.28
N LYS A 69 -27.41 0.13 8.72
CA LYS A 69 -28.82 -0.16 8.41
C LYS A 69 -29.81 0.90 8.93
N LYS A 70 -29.39 1.79 9.84
CA LYS A 70 -30.22 2.92 10.31
C LYS A 70 -30.17 4.10 9.34
N LEU A 71 -29.03 4.30 8.67
CA LEU A 71 -28.85 5.34 7.66
C LEU A 71 -29.46 4.92 6.31
N CYS A 72 -29.36 3.63 5.99
CA CYS A 72 -29.90 3.05 4.75
C CYS A 72 -30.68 1.77 5.08
N PRO A 73 -32.02 1.85 5.28
CA PRO A 73 -32.86 0.68 5.58
C PRO A 73 -32.75 -0.43 4.53
N ASP A 74 -32.66 -0.08 3.24
CA ASP A 74 -32.57 -1.02 2.12
C ASP A 74 -31.15 -1.54 1.84
N LEU A 75 -30.18 -1.22 2.70
CA LEU A 75 -28.76 -1.56 2.51
C LEU A 75 -28.57 -3.08 2.32
N GLN A 76 -28.13 -3.49 1.14
CA GLN A 76 -27.79 -4.88 0.85
C GLN A 76 -26.44 -5.23 1.48
N LEU A 77 -26.24 -6.49 1.86
CA LEU A 77 -25.03 -6.89 2.58
C LEU A 77 -24.50 -8.24 2.09
N ALA A 78 -23.28 -8.21 1.56
CA ALA A 78 -22.49 -9.39 1.30
C ALA A 78 -21.61 -9.74 2.51
N ARG A 79 -21.41 -11.03 2.76
CA ARG A 79 -20.59 -11.55 3.86
C ARG A 79 -19.27 -12.06 3.32
N VAL A 80 -18.18 -11.62 3.96
CA VAL A 80 -16.88 -12.28 3.82
C VAL A 80 -17.02 -13.74 4.30
N PRO A 81 -16.57 -14.76 3.53
CA PRO A 81 -16.60 -16.15 3.97
C PRO A 81 -15.86 -16.37 5.28
N GLU A 82 -16.24 -17.40 6.04
CA GLU A 82 -15.53 -17.82 7.25
C GLU A 82 -15.01 -19.26 7.09
N ALA A 83 -13.70 -19.43 7.25
CA ALA A 83 -12.98 -20.71 7.22
C ALA A 83 -11.99 -20.75 8.39
N HIS A 84 -11.67 -21.94 8.93
CA HIS A 84 -10.81 -22.10 10.12
C HIS A 84 -11.22 -21.16 11.28
N GLY A 85 -12.52 -20.91 11.45
CA GLY A 85 -13.09 -20.02 12.48
C GLY A 85 -12.77 -18.52 12.31
N LYS A 86 -12.37 -18.07 11.12
CA LYS A 86 -12.01 -16.67 10.82
C LYS A 86 -12.46 -16.24 9.42
N ALA A 87 -12.56 -14.93 9.21
CA ALA A 87 -12.80 -14.36 7.89
C ALA A 87 -11.71 -14.79 6.89
N ASP A 88 -12.09 -15.40 5.78
CA ASP A 88 -11.22 -15.69 4.63
C ASP A 88 -11.41 -14.63 3.53
N LEU A 89 -10.30 -14.29 2.85
CA LEU A 89 -10.24 -13.26 1.82
C LEU A 89 -9.83 -13.83 0.45
N THR A 90 -9.80 -15.16 0.26
CA THR A 90 -9.20 -15.79 -0.92
C THR A 90 -9.86 -15.35 -2.22
N ARG A 91 -11.20 -15.28 -2.29
CA ARG A 91 -11.92 -14.73 -3.45
C ARG A 91 -11.47 -13.32 -3.88
N TYR A 92 -11.12 -12.46 -2.92
CA TYR A 92 -10.63 -11.09 -3.22
C TYR A 92 -9.14 -11.07 -3.58
N ARG A 93 -8.36 -12.05 -3.09
CA ARG A 93 -6.95 -12.24 -3.48
C ARG A 93 -6.86 -12.77 -4.92
N GLU A 94 -7.80 -13.63 -5.32
CA GLU A 94 -7.88 -14.22 -6.66
C GLU A 94 -8.38 -13.20 -7.69
N ALA A 95 -9.49 -12.50 -7.40
CA ALA A 95 -9.93 -11.33 -8.17
C ALA A 95 -8.85 -10.24 -8.31
N SER A 96 -7.95 -10.13 -7.33
CA SER A 96 -6.80 -9.22 -7.37
C SER A 96 -5.70 -9.73 -8.31
N VAL A 97 -5.49 -11.05 -8.42
CA VAL A 97 -4.53 -11.63 -9.38
C VAL A 97 -5.01 -11.39 -10.81
N GLU A 98 -6.29 -11.66 -11.13
CA GLU A 98 -6.88 -11.39 -12.44
C GLU A 98 -6.61 -9.95 -12.94
N VAL A 99 -6.84 -8.97 -12.06
CA VAL A 99 -6.61 -7.54 -12.34
C VAL A 99 -5.12 -7.24 -12.56
N MET A 100 -4.25 -7.78 -11.71
CA MET A 100 -2.80 -7.53 -11.77
C MET A 100 -2.16 -8.15 -13.02
N GLU A 101 -2.64 -9.33 -13.43
CA GLU A 101 -2.26 -9.98 -14.69
C GLU A 101 -2.65 -9.11 -15.89
N VAL A 102 -3.88 -8.58 -15.93
CA VAL A 102 -4.30 -7.65 -16.99
C VAL A 102 -3.42 -6.40 -17.03
N MET A 103 -3.12 -5.79 -15.89
CA MET A 103 -2.27 -4.59 -15.78
C MET A 103 -0.83 -4.84 -16.24
N SER A 104 -0.25 -5.99 -15.89
CA SER A 104 1.13 -6.34 -16.25
C SER A 104 1.39 -6.47 -17.77
N ARG A 105 0.34 -6.57 -18.59
CA ARG A 105 0.44 -6.55 -20.07
C ARG A 105 0.75 -5.17 -20.65
N PHE A 106 0.53 -4.09 -19.89
CA PHE A 106 0.71 -2.71 -20.38
C PHE A 106 2.04 -2.10 -19.93
N ALA A 107 2.51 -2.41 -18.71
CA ALA A 107 3.75 -1.87 -18.15
C ALA A 107 4.26 -2.69 -16.96
N VAL A 108 5.47 -2.38 -16.51
CA VAL A 108 6.01 -2.85 -15.23
C VAL A 108 5.18 -2.29 -14.08
N ILE A 109 4.69 -3.17 -13.20
CA ILE A 109 3.81 -2.80 -12.08
C ILE A 109 4.44 -3.00 -10.70
N GLU A 110 4.12 -2.10 -9.77
CA GLU A 110 4.31 -2.29 -8.33
C GLU A 110 2.94 -2.41 -7.65
N ARG A 111 2.56 -3.64 -7.28
CA ARG A 111 1.35 -3.90 -6.48
C ARG A 111 1.51 -3.30 -5.10
N ALA A 112 0.75 -2.26 -4.77
CA ALA A 112 0.85 -1.56 -3.49
C ALA A 112 -0.16 -2.06 -2.44
N SER A 113 -1.33 -2.55 -2.88
CA SER A 113 -2.36 -3.13 -2.00
C SER A 113 -2.95 -4.43 -2.60
N ILE A 114 -4.18 -4.79 -2.23
CA ILE A 114 -4.97 -5.83 -2.91
C ILE A 114 -5.74 -5.26 -4.11
N ASP A 115 -6.00 -3.96 -4.12
CA ASP A 115 -6.85 -3.24 -5.07
C ASP A 115 -6.09 -2.16 -5.88
N GLU A 116 -4.81 -1.90 -5.60
CA GLU A 116 -4.05 -0.82 -6.25
C GLU A 116 -2.64 -1.25 -6.73
N ALA A 117 -2.22 -0.71 -7.87
CA ALA A 117 -0.89 -0.88 -8.44
C ALA A 117 -0.36 0.42 -9.08
N TYR A 118 0.91 0.73 -8.83
CA TYR A 118 1.63 1.75 -9.60
C TYR A 118 2.16 1.15 -10.90
N MET A 119 2.23 1.96 -11.95
CA MET A 119 2.75 1.57 -13.27
C MET A 119 3.73 2.64 -13.75
N ASP A 120 4.90 2.24 -14.25
CA ASP A 120 5.82 3.18 -14.93
C ASP A 120 5.60 3.07 -16.44
N LEU A 121 4.97 4.10 -17.01
CA LEU A 121 4.56 4.13 -18.42
C LEU A 121 5.63 4.76 -19.32
N THR A 122 6.74 5.25 -18.76
CA THR A 122 7.70 6.12 -19.47
C THR A 122 8.19 5.51 -20.80
N SER A 123 8.50 4.21 -20.83
CA SER A 123 8.89 3.51 -22.05
C SER A 123 7.74 3.33 -23.04
N ALA A 124 6.55 2.95 -22.57
CA ALA A 124 5.37 2.72 -23.41
C ALA A 124 4.84 4.03 -24.03
N VAL A 125 4.94 5.14 -23.30
CA VAL A 125 4.66 6.49 -23.79
C VAL A 125 5.62 6.88 -24.90
N HIS A 126 6.93 6.63 -24.74
CA HIS A 126 7.92 6.93 -25.77
C HIS A 126 7.68 6.11 -27.05
N GLU A 127 7.40 4.82 -26.92
CA GLU A 127 7.04 3.95 -28.06
C GLU A 127 5.75 4.41 -28.75
N ARG A 128 4.73 4.80 -27.98
CA ARG A 128 3.46 5.31 -28.52
C ARG A 128 3.65 6.64 -29.27
N LEU A 129 4.42 7.57 -28.73
CA LEU A 129 4.77 8.84 -29.38
C LEU A 129 5.46 8.63 -30.73
N GLN A 130 6.44 7.72 -30.81
CA GLN A 130 7.10 7.36 -32.07
C GLN A 130 6.12 6.79 -33.10
N LYS A 131 5.14 5.97 -32.67
CA LYS A 131 4.09 5.41 -33.54
C LYS A 131 3.08 6.46 -34.01
N MET A 132 2.76 7.46 -33.19
CA MET A 132 1.82 8.54 -33.53
C MET A 132 2.37 9.53 -34.57
N ARG A 133 3.69 9.73 -34.65
CA ARG A 133 4.33 10.60 -35.66
C ARG A 133 3.72 12.02 -35.75
N GLY A 134 3.48 12.64 -34.59
CA GLY A 134 2.87 13.99 -34.51
C GLY A 134 1.35 14.05 -34.68
N GLN A 135 0.66 12.92 -34.90
CA GLN A 135 -0.81 12.92 -34.96
C GLN A 135 -1.43 13.41 -33.63
N PRO A 136 -2.43 14.32 -33.70
CA PRO A 136 -3.06 14.86 -32.50
C PRO A 136 -3.91 13.82 -31.78
N ILE A 137 -4.00 13.95 -30.45
CA ILE A 137 -4.88 13.14 -29.60
C ILE A 137 -6.29 13.74 -29.65
N VAL A 138 -7.29 12.90 -29.95
CA VAL A 138 -8.69 13.32 -30.00
C VAL A 138 -9.40 13.04 -28.67
N ALA A 139 -10.41 13.84 -28.31
CA ALA A 139 -11.03 13.80 -26.98
C ALA A 139 -11.70 12.44 -26.66
N GLU A 140 -12.10 11.70 -27.70
CA GLU A 140 -12.70 10.37 -27.64
C GLU A 140 -11.70 9.31 -27.13
N GLN A 141 -10.39 9.51 -27.34
CA GLN A 141 -9.33 8.67 -26.77
C GLN A 141 -9.10 8.90 -25.27
N LEU A 142 -9.77 9.91 -24.69
CA LEU A 142 -9.67 10.36 -23.31
C LEU A 142 -11.07 10.50 -22.68
N ALA A 143 -11.99 9.61 -23.07
CA ALA A 143 -13.42 9.67 -22.79
C ALA A 143 -13.82 9.69 -21.30
N THR A 144 -12.94 9.31 -20.38
CA THR A 144 -13.20 9.36 -18.92
C THR A 144 -12.18 10.21 -18.15
N THR A 145 -11.31 10.91 -18.89
CA THR A 145 -10.17 11.64 -18.32
C THR A 145 -10.54 13.07 -17.91
N TYR A 146 -10.22 13.42 -16.67
CA TYR A 146 -10.17 14.77 -16.14
C TYR A 146 -8.75 15.32 -16.20
N ILE A 147 -8.59 16.62 -16.41
CA ILE A 147 -7.31 17.32 -16.33
C ILE A 147 -7.36 18.25 -15.11
N GLN A 148 -6.47 18.05 -14.14
CA GLN A 148 -6.51 18.83 -12.89
C GLN A 148 -6.12 20.29 -13.13
N GLY A 149 -6.95 21.22 -12.61
CA GLY A 149 -6.80 22.66 -12.82
C GLY A 149 -7.43 23.17 -14.13
N PHE A 150 -8.13 22.31 -14.87
CA PHE A 150 -8.84 22.67 -16.10
C PHE A 150 -10.35 22.35 -15.98
N PRO A 151 -11.24 23.16 -16.59
CA PRO A 151 -10.95 24.42 -17.28
C PRO A 151 -10.42 25.52 -16.33
N ASP A 152 -9.56 26.39 -16.86
CA ASP A 152 -8.95 27.47 -16.07
C ASP A 152 -10.03 28.46 -15.62
N SER A 153 -10.15 28.66 -14.31
CA SER A 153 -11.44 28.95 -13.67
C SER A 153 -11.95 30.38 -13.84
N PHE A 154 -11.20 31.26 -14.53
CA PHE A 154 -11.55 32.67 -14.73
C PHE A 154 -12.65 32.93 -15.77
N ALA A 155 -13.05 31.94 -16.58
CA ALA A 155 -13.94 32.15 -17.72
C ALA A 155 -15.39 31.63 -17.55
N LEU A 156 -15.65 30.70 -16.63
CA LEU A 156 -16.85 29.85 -16.66
C LEU A 156 -17.45 29.48 -15.27
N GLU A 157 -17.09 30.17 -14.19
CA GLU A 157 -17.81 30.00 -12.92
C GLU A 157 -19.30 30.36 -13.09
N GLY A 158 -20.18 29.36 -13.02
CA GLY A 158 -21.63 29.51 -13.11
C GLY A 158 -22.30 29.14 -14.45
N THR A 159 -21.58 28.58 -15.44
CA THR A 159 -22.20 28.27 -16.76
C THR A 159 -22.84 26.88 -16.89
N THR A 160 -22.32 25.85 -16.22
CA THR A 160 -22.82 24.45 -16.37
C THR A 160 -22.64 23.63 -15.09
N ASP A 161 -23.73 23.14 -14.51
CA ASP A 161 -23.70 22.17 -13.40
C ASP A 161 -23.31 20.74 -13.85
N ASN A 162 -23.30 20.49 -15.17
CA ASN A 162 -23.00 19.17 -15.72
C ASN A 162 -21.48 18.87 -15.65
N LYS A 163 -21.11 17.99 -14.71
CA LYS A 163 -19.72 17.53 -14.50
C LYS A 163 -19.07 16.91 -15.74
N GLU A 164 -19.84 16.30 -16.64
CA GLU A 164 -19.31 15.68 -17.85
C GLU A 164 -19.01 16.72 -18.96
N GLU A 165 -19.81 17.79 -19.06
CA GLU A 165 -19.51 18.96 -19.89
C GLU A 165 -18.29 19.71 -19.35
N TRP A 166 -18.22 19.94 -18.04
CA TRP A 166 -17.07 20.53 -17.36
C TRP A 166 -15.76 19.77 -17.64
N ARG A 167 -15.80 18.43 -17.52
CA ARG A 167 -14.68 17.55 -17.87
C ARG A 167 -14.28 17.71 -19.35
N LEU A 168 -15.25 17.64 -20.26
CA LEU A 168 -15.00 17.67 -21.70
C LEU A 168 -14.46 19.04 -22.15
N HIS A 169 -14.92 20.14 -21.54
CA HIS A 169 -14.38 21.47 -21.82
C HIS A 169 -12.94 21.62 -21.31
N GLY A 170 -12.65 21.23 -20.07
CA GLY A 170 -11.29 21.22 -19.54
C GLY A 170 -10.33 20.33 -20.33
N LEU A 171 -10.81 19.18 -20.82
CA LEU A 171 -10.05 18.30 -21.72
C LEU A 171 -9.76 18.96 -23.09
N ARG A 172 -10.72 19.67 -23.68
CA ARG A 172 -10.52 20.40 -24.94
C ARG A 172 -9.48 21.52 -24.78
N GLN A 173 -9.65 22.37 -23.77
CA GLN A 173 -8.68 23.44 -23.46
C GLN A 173 -7.27 22.90 -23.22
N TRP A 174 -7.14 21.72 -22.59
CA TRP A 174 -5.86 21.03 -22.44
C TRP A 174 -5.29 20.57 -23.78
N LEU A 175 -6.05 19.82 -24.59
CA LEU A 175 -5.60 19.30 -25.89
C LEU A 175 -5.23 20.42 -26.88
N GLU A 176 -5.96 21.53 -26.87
CA GLU A 176 -5.66 22.74 -27.67
C GLU A 176 -4.32 23.40 -27.28
N SER A 177 -3.79 23.13 -26.08
CA SER A 177 -2.53 23.68 -25.58
C SER A 177 -1.29 22.80 -25.83
N LEU A 178 -1.47 21.57 -26.34
CA LEU A 178 -0.38 20.59 -26.43
C LEU A 178 0.50 20.77 -27.68
N PRO A 179 1.85 20.83 -27.53
CA PRO A 179 2.77 20.88 -28.65
C PRO A 179 3.03 19.47 -29.21
N PHE A 180 2.14 18.95 -30.04
CA PHE A 180 2.21 17.58 -30.60
C PHE A 180 3.52 17.25 -31.37
N GLU A 181 4.23 18.28 -31.86
CA GLU A 181 5.54 18.14 -32.51
C GLU A 181 6.71 17.90 -31.52
N ASP A 182 6.57 18.31 -30.24
CA ASP A 182 7.62 18.13 -29.23
C ASP A 182 7.40 16.84 -28.44
N LEU A 183 7.98 15.75 -28.95
CA LEU A 183 7.97 14.44 -28.27
C LEU A 183 8.70 14.45 -26.91
N SER A 184 9.48 15.50 -26.60
CA SER A 184 10.12 15.69 -25.29
C SER A 184 9.24 16.44 -24.28
N ASN A 185 8.11 16.99 -24.71
CA ASN A 185 7.20 17.76 -23.85
C ASN A 185 6.56 16.85 -22.78
N PRO A 186 6.71 17.16 -21.48
CA PRO A 186 6.21 16.31 -20.41
C PRO A 186 4.69 16.31 -20.30
N GLU A 187 4.00 17.39 -20.70
CA GLU A 187 2.55 17.48 -20.69
C GLU A 187 1.90 16.58 -21.77
N LEU A 188 2.49 16.53 -22.98
CA LEU A 188 2.15 15.58 -24.04
C LEU A 188 2.42 14.14 -23.60
N GLN A 189 3.56 13.87 -22.95
CA GLN A 189 3.90 12.55 -22.42
C GLN A 189 2.89 12.06 -21.36
N LEU A 190 2.45 12.92 -20.44
CA LEU A 190 1.36 12.59 -19.51
C LEU A 190 0.05 12.30 -20.25
N THR A 191 -0.24 13.02 -21.33
CA THR A 191 -1.48 12.86 -22.12
C THR A 191 -1.49 11.53 -22.88
N VAL A 192 -0.37 11.15 -23.51
CA VAL A 192 -0.20 9.81 -24.10
C VAL A 192 -0.27 8.72 -23.03
N GLY A 193 0.28 8.97 -21.84
CA GLY A 193 0.10 8.10 -20.67
C GLY A 193 -1.36 7.90 -20.30
N ALA A 194 -2.17 8.96 -20.33
CA ALA A 194 -3.61 8.87 -20.08
C ALA A 194 -4.35 8.04 -21.14
N VAL A 195 -4.00 8.15 -22.44
CA VAL A 195 -4.57 7.29 -23.49
C VAL A 195 -4.29 5.80 -23.23
N ILE A 196 -3.03 5.47 -22.91
CA ILE A 196 -2.63 4.09 -22.54
C ILE A 196 -3.40 3.60 -21.30
N MET A 197 -3.75 4.49 -20.36
CA MET A 197 -4.54 4.12 -19.19
C MET A 197 -6.03 3.96 -19.48
N GLU A 198 -6.65 4.68 -20.42
CA GLU A 198 -8.03 4.35 -20.85
C GLU A 198 -8.09 2.95 -21.47
N GLU A 199 -7.11 2.59 -22.32
CA GLU A 199 -6.97 1.24 -22.89
C GLU A 199 -6.81 0.17 -21.80
N MET A 200 -5.96 0.43 -20.79
CA MET A 200 -5.76 -0.46 -19.65
C MET A 200 -7.06 -0.64 -18.85
N ARG A 201 -7.76 0.45 -18.53
CA ARG A 201 -9.03 0.44 -17.78
C ARG A 201 -10.11 -0.35 -18.54
N ALA A 202 -10.24 -0.12 -19.84
CA ALA A 202 -11.16 -0.87 -20.70
C ALA A 202 -10.81 -2.36 -20.76
N ALA A 203 -9.52 -2.71 -20.81
CA ALA A 203 -9.07 -4.09 -20.78
C ALA A 203 -9.35 -4.77 -19.42
N VAL A 204 -9.27 -4.06 -18.29
CA VAL A 204 -9.65 -4.59 -16.97
C VAL A 204 -11.16 -4.79 -16.87
N GLU A 205 -11.98 -3.81 -17.26
CA GLU A 205 -13.44 -3.95 -17.23
C GLU A 205 -13.91 -5.08 -18.16
N SER A 206 -13.34 -5.18 -19.37
CA SER A 206 -13.66 -6.24 -20.32
C SER A 206 -13.23 -7.64 -19.87
N ALA A 207 -12.07 -7.79 -19.22
CA ALA A 207 -11.56 -9.10 -18.82
C ALA A 207 -12.12 -9.60 -17.48
N THR A 208 -12.46 -8.68 -16.57
CA THR A 208 -12.82 -9.03 -15.17
C THR A 208 -14.24 -8.62 -14.77
N GLY A 209 -14.88 -7.72 -15.52
CA GLY A 209 -16.13 -7.08 -15.12
C GLY A 209 -15.97 -6.01 -14.02
N PHE A 210 -14.74 -5.63 -13.65
CA PHE A 210 -14.45 -4.66 -12.60
C PHE A 210 -14.00 -3.30 -13.16
N ARG A 211 -14.57 -2.23 -12.62
CA ARG A 211 -14.18 -0.84 -12.89
C ARG A 211 -13.06 -0.36 -11.98
N CYS A 212 -12.24 0.55 -12.48
CA CYS A 212 -11.20 1.21 -11.69
C CYS A 212 -11.07 2.68 -12.03
N SER A 213 -10.52 3.42 -11.07
CA SER A 213 -10.11 4.80 -11.24
C SER A 213 -8.60 4.89 -11.31
N VAL A 214 -8.08 5.84 -12.09
CA VAL A 214 -6.64 5.99 -12.35
C VAL A 214 -6.18 7.43 -12.10
N GLY A 215 -4.97 7.60 -11.59
CA GLY A 215 -4.27 8.88 -11.58
C GLY A 215 -2.99 8.81 -12.38
N ILE A 216 -2.72 9.82 -13.21
CA ILE A 216 -1.53 9.91 -14.07
C ILE A 216 -0.75 11.19 -13.71
N SER A 217 0.55 11.07 -13.44
CA SER A 217 1.45 12.20 -13.16
C SER A 217 2.92 11.78 -13.31
N HIS A 218 3.89 12.58 -12.86
CA HIS A 218 5.32 12.28 -12.98
C HIS A 218 5.89 11.37 -11.86
N ASN A 219 5.10 11.11 -10.80
CA ASN A 219 5.56 10.33 -9.66
C ASN A 219 4.41 9.68 -8.87
N LYS A 220 4.78 8.81 -7.94
CA LYS A 220 3.86 7.93 -7.20
C LYS A 220 2.97 8.69 -6.22
N VAL A 221 3.41 9.82 -5.66
CA VAL A 221 2.59 10.60 -4.72
C VAL A 221 1.51 11.37 -5.49
N LEU A 222 1.89 12.09 -6.56
CA LEU A 222 0.91 12.79 -7.40
C LEU A 222 -0.05 11.82 -8.11
N ALA A 223 0.43 10.68 -8.63
CA ALA A 223 -0.43 9.67 -9.25
C ALA A 223 -1.45 9.08 -8.27
N LYS A 224 -1.06 8.77 -7.02
CA LYS A 224 -2.03 8.28 -6.01
C LYS A 224 -3.04 9.35 -5.61
N LEU A 225 -2.62 10.61 -5.51
CA LEU A 225 -3.53 11.73 -5.23
C LEU A 225 -4.54 11.93 -6.37
N ALA A 226 -4.06 12.02 -7.61
CA ALA A 226 -4.85 12.18 -8.83
C ALA A 226 -5.96 11.12 -8.97
N CYS A 227 -5.63 9.87 -8.65
CA CYS A 227 -6.55 8.74 -8.66
C CYS A 227 -7.74 8.91 -7.69
N GLY A 228 -7.56 9.68 -6.61
CA GLY A 228 -8.62 9.95 -5.64
C GLY A 228 -9.61 11.05 -6.05
N LEU A 229 -9.23 11.95 -6.97
CA LEU A 229 -9.94 13.22 -7.18
C LEU A 229 -11.32 13.05 -7.83
N ASN A 230 -11.48 12.12 -8.78
CA ASN A 230 -12.70 12.00 -9.60
C ASN A 230 -13.37 10.62 -9.55
N LYS A 231 -13.14 9.83 -8.48
CA LYS A 231 -13.78 8.51 -8.33
C LYS A 231 -15.31 8.61 -8.25
N PRO A 232 -16.09 7.63 -8.76
CA PRO A 232 -15.67 6.37 -9.39
C PRO A 232 -15.54 6.40 -10.92
N ASN A 233 -14.90 5.37 -11.47
CA ASN A 233 -14.86 5.05 -12.90
C ASN A 233 -14.49 6.25 -13.81
N ARG A 234 -13.42 6.95 -13.43
CA ARG A 234 -12.80 8.06 -14.16
C ARG A 234 -11.29 7.99 -13.98
N GLN A 235 -10.55 8.78 -14.75
CA GLN A 235 -9.13 8.99 -14.48
C GLN A 235 -8.77 10.48 -14.44
N THR A 236 -7.70 10.84 -13.74
CA THR A 236 -7.26 12.24 -13.59
C THR A 236 -5.78 12.38 -13.95
N LEU A 237 -5.47 13.32 -14.85
CA LEU A 237 -4.11 13.77 -15.15
C LEU A 237 -3.76 14.95 -14.23
N VAL A 238 -2.66 14.84 -13.49
CA VAL A 238 -2.09 15.93 -12.67
C VAL A 238 -0.74 16.32 -13.28
N SER A 239 -0.73 17.45 -14.00
CA SER A 239 0.48 18.00 -14.60
C SER A 239 1.32 18.76 -13.58
N GLN A 240 2.63 18.91 -13.82
CA GLN A 240 3.51 19.69 -12.94
C GLN A 240 3.06 21.16 -12.78
N GLY A 241 2.38 21.73 -13.79
CA GLY A 241 1.80 23.07 -13.73
C GLY A 241 0.60 23.20 -12.78
N SER A 242 -0.18 22.13 -12.61
CA SER A 242 -1.37 22.12 -11.73
C SER A 242 -1.03 22.04 -10.23
N VAL A 243 0.18 21.62 -9.88
CA VAL A 243 0.60 21.32 -8.50
C VAL A 243 0.44 22.51 -7.53
N PRO A 244 0.84 23.76 -7.86
CA PRO A 244 0.73 24.88 -6.92
C PRO A 244 -0.72 25.21 -6.56
N GLN A 245 -1.63 25.18 -7.53
CA GLN A 245 -3.07 25.35 -7.27
C GLN A 245 -3.61 24.20 -6.43
N LEU A 246 -3.33 22.95 -6.83
CA LEU A 246 -3.79 21.75 -6.12
C LEU A 246 -3.31 21.73 -4.66
N PHE A 247 -2.06 22.07 -4.40
CA PHE A 247 -1.47 22.05 -3.06
C PHE A 247 -1.77 23.27 -2.19
N SER A 248 -2.23 24.38 -2.78
CA SER A 248 -2.69 25.56 -2.01
C SER A 248 -3.83 25.25 -1.03
N LYS A 249 -4.68 24.26 -1.38
CA LYS A 249 -5.84 23.79 -0.59
C LYS A 249 -5.77 22.30 -0.24
N MET A 250 -4.60 21.64 -0.33
CA MET A 250 -4.45 20.21 -0.01
C MET A 250 -3.99 20.03 1.45
N PRO A 251 -4.82 19.46 2.35
CA PRO A 251 -4.41 19.22 3.74
C PRO A 251 -3.23 18.25 3.81
N ILE A 252 -2.27 18.52 4.69
CA ILE A 252 -1.06 17.72 4.86
C ILE A 252 -1.36 16.23 5.14
N GLY A 253 -2.42 15.94 5.90
CA GLY A 253 -2.85 14.57 6.20
C GLY A 253 -3.32 13.75 4.99
N ASN A 254 -3.68 14.38 3.88
CA ASN A 254 -4.16 13.67 2.67
C ASN A 254 -3.01 13.11 1.82
N ILE A 255 -1.77 13.54 2.05
CA ILE A 255 -0.61 13.04 1.31
C ILE A 255 -0.16 11.68 1.86
N ARG A 256 0.20 10.77 0.94
CA ARG A 256 0.78 9.46 1.26
C ARG A 256 1.98 9.62 2.20
N ASN A 257 1.99 8.84 3.29
CA ASN A 257 2.94 8.90 4.42
C ASN A 257 2.76 10.06 5.42
N LEU A 258 1.89 11.05 5.16
CA LEU A 258 1.64 12.18 6.08
C LEU A 258 0.32 12.09 6.86
N GLY A 259 -0.63 11.22 6.48
CA GLY A 259 -1.86 10.92 7.25
C GLY A 259 -1.65 10.18 8.58
N GLY A 260 -0.76 10.68 9.44
CA GLY A 260 -0.39 10.10 10.73
C GLY A 260 0.60 10.99 11.49
N LYS A 261 1.35 10.41 12.44
CA LYS A 261 2.22 11.14 13.38
C LYS A 261 3.20 12.13 12.70
N LEU A 262 3.71 11.80 11.51
CA LEU A 262 4.62 12.70 10.80
C LEU A 262 3.90 13.97 10.30
N GLY A 263 2.79 13.86 9.57
CA GLY A 263 2.07 15.04 9.10
C GLY A 263 1.43 15.86 10.23
N ALA A 264 1.00 15.21 11.32
CA ALA A 264 0.61 15.91 12.55
C ALA A 264 1.77 16.73 13.13
N SER A 265 2.97 16.15 13.22
CA SER A 265 4.17 16.87 13.67
C SER A 265 4.64 17.96 12.71
N VAL A 266 4.43 17.80 11.40
CA VAL A 266 4.69 18.87 10.40
C VAL A 266 3.72 20.04 10.60
N THR A 267 2.43 19.74 10.77
CA THR A 267 1.36 20.72 11.04
C THR A 267 1.64 21.50 12.33
N GLU A 268 1.95 20.79 13.42
CA GLU A 268 2.21 21.34 14.75
C GLU A 268 3.50 22.17 14.83
N LEU A 269 4.63 21.66 14.31
CA LEU A 269 5.93 22.33 14.45
C LEU A 269 6.14 23.50 13.50
N LEU A 270 5.46 23.53 12.35
CA LEU A 270 5.60 24.59 11.34
C LEU A 270 4.42 25.57 11.30
N GLY A 271 3.30 25.26 11.96
CA GLY A 271 2.09 26.11 11.96
C GLY A 271 1.41 26.19 10.58
N VAL A 272 1.22 25.05 9.93
CA VAL A 272 0.69 24.95 8.55
C VAL A 272 -0.36 23.85 8.41
N GLU A 273 -1.36 24.10 7.58
CA GLU A 273 -2.48 23.18 7.32
C GLU A 273 -2.32 22.50 5.95
N TYR A 274 -1.83 23.25 4.95
CA TYR A 274 -1.81 22.87 3.55
C TYR A 274 -0.39 22.62 3.02
N VAL A 275 -0.26 21.63 2.14
CA VAL A 275 1.02 21.21 1.55
C VAL A 275 1.75 22.37 0.85
N GLY A 276 1.03 23.27 0.17
CA GLY A 276 1.59 24.42 -0.52
C GLY A 276 2.31 25.42 0.42
N GLN A 277 1.90 25.50 1.68
CA GLN A 277 2.53 26.38 2.67
C GLN A 277 3.97 25.92 3.00
N LEU A 278 4.31 24.65 2.77
CA LEU A 278 5.67 24.14 2.98
C LEU A 278 6.72 24.75 2.03
N ILE A 279 6.30 25.41 0.95
CA ILE A 279 7.20 26.08 -0.01
C ILE A 279 7.99 27.21 0.67
N GLN A 280 7.44 27.85 1.71
CA GLN A 280 8.06 28.97 2.43
C GLN A 280 9.30 28.58 3.27
N PHE A 281 9.50 27.29 3.54
CA PHE A 281 10.65 26.80 4.30
C PHE A 281 11.78 26.35 3.36
N SER A 282 13.00 26.70 3.73
CA SER A 282 14.20 26.14 3.09
C SER A 282 14.38 24.67 3.42
N GLU A 283 15.08 23.93 2.55
CA GLU A 283 15.39 22.52 2.75
C GLU A 283 16.06 22.29 4.12
N LEU A 284 17.05 23.12 4.48
CA LEU A 284 17.76 23.04 5.75
C LEU A 284 16.84 23.18 6.97
N GLN A 285 15.83 24.06 6.93
CA GLN A 285 14.86 24.17 8.03
C GLN A 285 14.06 22.88 8.19
N LEU A 286 13.59 22.30 7.08
CA LEU A 286 12.84 21.04 7.09
C LEU A 286 13.74 19.86 7.54
N GLN A 287 15.03 19.85 7.17
CA GLN A 287 16.03 18.88 7.65
C GLN A 287 16.26 19.02 9.16
N MET A 288 16.39 20.24 9.69
CA MET A 288 16.57 20.49 11.12
C MET A 288 15.38 20.03 11.97
N HIS A 289 14.15 20.08 11.46
CA HIS A 289 12.96 19.64 12.19
C HIS A 289 12.65 18.14 12.05
N PHE A 290 12.87 17.54 10.87
CA PHE A 290 12.40 16.17 10.56
C PHE A 290 13.51 15.17 10.23
N GLY A 291 14.78 15.61 10.29
CA GLY A 291 15.96 14.84 9.90
C GLY A 291 16.18 14.85 8.38
N ASP A 292 17.44 14.83 7.96
CA ASP A 292 17.93 15.08 6.59
C ASP A 292 17.02 14.51 5.49
N LYS A 293 16.82 13.18 5.52
CA LYS A 293 16.02 12.47 4.51
C LYS A 293 14.56 12.92 4.46
N THR A 294 13.95 13.19 5.60
CA THR A 294 12.54 13.63 5.68
C THR A 294 12.42 15.08 5.25
N GLY A 295 13.38 15.93 5.64
CA GLY A 295 13.41 17.34 5.27
C GLY A 295 13.54 17.57 3.77
N SER A 296 14.52 16.92 3.13
CA SER A 296 14.67 16.93 1.68
C SER A 296 13.44 16.39 0.96
N TRP A 297 12.85 15.29 1.46
CA TRP A 297 11.62 14.74 0.88
C TRP A 297 10.44 15.71 0.99
N LEU A 298 10.24 16.39 2.14
CA LEU A 298 9.19 17.40 2.30
C LEU A 298 9.41 18.61 1.39
N TYR A 299 10.67 19.05 1.22
CA TYR A 299 11.04 20.17 0.37
C TYR A 299 10.76 19.92 -1.11
N ASP A 300 11.05 18.71 -1.60
CA ASP A 300 10.72 18.28 -2.96
C ASP A 300 9.23 18.01 -3.14
N LEU A 301 8.62 17.32 -2.16
CA LEU A 301 7.21 16.96 -2.17
C LEU A 301 6.30 18.17 -2.36
N CYS A 302 6.50 19.27 -1.62
CA CYS A 302 5.63 20.44 -1.73
C CYS A 302 5.78 21.20 -3.07
N ARG A 303 6.82 20.86 -3.84
CA ARG A 303 7.06 21.33 -5.21
C ARG A 303 6.59 20.30 -6.26
N GLY A 304 5.92 19.22 -5.84
CA GLY A 304 5.44 18.12 -6.68
C GLY A 304 6.50 17.10 -7.08
N ILE A 305 7.74 17.24 -6.60
CA ILE A 305 8.89 16.43 -7.01
C ILE A 305 8.99 15.21 -6.09
N GLU A 306 9.10 14.02 -6.67
CA GLU A 306 9.24 12.76 -5.91
C GLU A 306 9.94 11.70 -6.78
N HIS A 307 10.89 10.97 -6.19
CA HIS A 307 11.87 10.15 -6.91
C HIS A 307 11.82 8.65 -6.56
N GLU A 308 10.83 8.15 -5.79
CA GLU A 308 10.65 6.72 -5.56
C GLU A 308 10.32 6.01 -6.90
N PRO A 309 11.09 4.98 -7.30
CA PRO A 309 10.77 4.20 -8.49
C PRO A 309 9.52 3.33 -8.27
N VAL A 310 8.82 3.04 -9.36
CA VAL A 310 7.88 1.91 -9.41
C VAL A 310 8.73 0.64 -9.41
N LYS A 311 8.61 -0.18 -8.37
CA LYS A 311 9.48 -1.37 -8.21
C LYS A 311 8.83 -2.56 -8.92
N PRO A 312 9.51 -3.27 -9.84
CA PRO A 312 8.96 -4.43 -10.55
C PRO A 312 8.55 -5.51 -9.56
N ARG A 313 7.25 -5.57 -9.22
CA ARG A 313 6.75 -6.39 -8.11
C ARG A 313 5.22 -6.52 -8.14
N GLN A 314 4.75 -7.49 -8.92
CA GLN A 314 3.36 -7.96 -8.94
C GLN A 314 3.01 -8.79 -7.68
N LEU A 315 3.97 -9.53 -7.13
CA LEU A 315 3.75 -10.44 -6.00
C LEU A 315 3.85 -9.75 -4.61
N PRO A 316 3.14 -10.26 -3.58
CA PRO A 316 3.31 -9.80 -2.21
C PRO A 316 4.65 -10.26 -1.62
N LYS A 317 5.23 -9.44 -0.73
CA LYS A 317 6.49 -9.74 -0.02
C LYS A 317 6.33 -10.66 1.21
N SER A 318 5.11 -10.87 1.66
CA SER A 318 4.76 -11.71 2.80
C SER A 318 3.39 -12.36 2.58
N ILE A 319 3.20 -13.55 3.13
CA ILE A 319 1.91 -14.24 3.18
C ILE A 319 1.60 -14.47 4.66
N GLY A 320 0.53 -13.84 5.14
CA GLY A 320 0.14 -13.94 6.55
C GLY A 320 -1.36 -13.98 6.75
N CYS A 321 -1.73 -14.45 7.94
CA CYS A 321 -3.08 -14.64 8.45
C CYS A 321 -3.13 -14.12 9.90
N SER A 322 -4.27 -13.61 10.33
CA SER A 322 -4.44 -13.12 11.70
C SER A 322 -5.89 -13.19 12.17
N LYS A 323 -6.08 -13.19 13.49
CA LYS A 323 -7.39 -13.06 14.14
C LYS A 323 -7.26 -12.20 15.39
N ASN A 324 -8.11 -11.17 15.48
CA ASN A 324 -8.31 -10.42 16.73
C ASN A 324 -9.30 -11.19 17.61
N PHE A 325 -9.07 -11.13 18.92
CA PHE A 325 -9.96 -11.70 19.94
C PHE A 325 -10.41 -10.54 20.84
N ARG A 326 -11.72 -10.25 20.88
CA ARG A 326 -12.24 -9.02 21.50
C ARG A 326 -13.09 -9.31 22.73
N GLY A 327 -12.90 -8.52 23.79
CA GLY A 327 -13.67 -8.64 25.03
C GLY A 327 -13.60 -10.05 25.61
N ARG A 328 -14.77 -10.71 25.71
CA ARG A 328 -14.91 -12.07 26.27
C ARG A 328 -14.32 -13.18 25.39
N GLU A 329 -13.97 -12.91 24.14
CA GLU A 329 -13.31 -13.88 23.25
C GLU A 329 -11.80 -13.99 23.48
N ALA A 330 -11.20 -13.14 24.32
CA ALA A 330 -9.75 -13.16 24.59
C ALA A 330 -9.29 -14.53 25.13
N LEU A 331 -8.16 -15.02 24.64
CA LEU A 331 -7.69 -16.37 24.96
C LEU A 331 -7.03 -16.40 26.34
N VAL A 332 -7.51 -17.29 27.21
CA VAL A 332 -7.12 -17.37 28.65
C VAL A 332 -6.53 -18.73 29.05
N THR A 333 -6.28 -19.61 28.07
CA THR A 333 -5.66 -20.93 28.29
C THR A 333 -4.64 -21.25 27.20
N GLN A 334 -3.64 -22.07 27.53
CA GLN A 334 -2.67 -22.55 26.54
C GLN A 334 -3.35 -23.30 25.39
N LYS A 335 -4.35 -24.15 25.70
CA LYS A 335 -5.11 -24.92 24.69
C LYS A 335 -5.82 -24.03 23.68
N GLN A 336 -6.41 -22.91 24.11
CA GLN A 336 -7.02 -21.93 23.20
C GLN A 336 -5.98 -21.28 22.28
N VAL A 337 -4.80 -20.92 22.81
CA VAL A 337 -3.70 -20.34 22.01
C VAL A 337 -3.18 -21.35 20.99
N GLN A 338 -2.92 -22.60 21.40
CA GLN A 338 -2.49 -23.68 20.52
C GLN A 338 -3.51 -23.98 19.41
N HIS A 339 -4.80 -24.08 19.76
CA HIS A 339 -5.88 -24.27 18.79
C HIS A 339 -5.90 -23.15 17.73
N TRP A 340 -5.89 -21.87 18.15
CA TRP A 340 -5.92 -20.76 17.20
C TRP A 340 -4.63 -20.58 16.40
N LEU A 341 -3.47 -20.97 16.95
CA LEU A 341 -2.24 -21.06 16.16
C LEU A 341 -2.35 -22.13 15.07
N LEU A 342 -2.96 -23.29 15.35
CA LEU A 342 -3.22 -24.32 14.33
C LEU A 342 -4.24 -23.85 13.28
N GLN A 343 -5.33 -23.20 13.68
CA GLN A 343 -6.30 -22.62 12.71
C GLN A 343 -5.66 -21.58 11.79
N LEU A 344 -4.73 -20.76 12.31
CA LEU A 344 -3.96 -19.82 11.49
C LEU A 344 -2.92 -20.53 10.62
N ALA A 345 -2.30 -21.59 11.13
CA ALA A 345 -1.28 -22.36 10.40
C ALA A 345 -1.87 -23.13 9.21
N LEU A 346 -3.10 -23.63 9.30
CA LEU A 346 -3.82 -24.29 8.19
C LEU A 346 -4.04 -23.33 7.01
N GLU A 347 -4.66 -22.16 7.24
CA GLU A 347 -4.82 -21.13 6.18
C GLU A 347 -3.45 -20.68 5.62
N LEU A 348 -2.40 -20.66 6.45
CA LEU A 348 -1.07 -20.27 6.03
C LEU A 348 -0.43 -21.34 5.14
N GLU A 349 -0.54 -22.63 5.49
CA GLU A 349 -0.06 -23.76 4.70
C GLU A 349 -0.76 -23.83 3.34
N GLU A 350 -2.10 -23.81 3.31
CA GLU A 350 -2.92 -23.79 2.09
C GLU A 350 -2.43 -22.72 1.10
N ARG A 351 -2.24 -21.50 1.61
CA ARG A 351 -1.81 -20.34 0.82
C ARG A 351 -0.34 -20.35 0.46
N LEU A 352 0.52 -21.02 1.23
CA LEU A 352 1.95 -21.15 0.95
C LEU A 352 2.25 -22.25 -0.07
N ASN A 353 1.55 -23.38 0.00
CA ASN A 353 1.60 -24.40 -1.06
C ASN A 353 1.13 -23.79 -2.38
N LYS A 354 -0.07 -23.16 -2.41
CA LYS A 354 -0.57 -22.45 -3.60
C LYS A 354 0.40 -21.38 -4.12
N ASP A 355 1.07 -20.62 -3.26
CA ASP A 355 2.05 -19.62 -3.68
C ASP A 355 3.36 -20.22 -4.22
N ARG A 356 3.85 -21.33 -3.67
CA ARG A 356 4.98 -22.07 -4.26
C ARG A 356 4.60 -22.60 -5.63
N ASP A 357 3.48 -23.29 -5.72
CA ASP A 357 3.07 -24.03 -6.91
C ASP A 357 2.67 -23.10 -8.08
N GLN A 358 2.30 -21.84 -7.78
CA GLN A 358 2.02 -20.81 -8.79
C GLN A 358 3.20 -19.87 -9.07
N ASN A 359 4.08 -19.59 -8.09
CA ASN A 359 5.11 -18.54 -8.19
C ASN A 359 6.55 -19.04 -7.99
N ASN A 360 6.80 -20.36 -8.00
CA ASN A 360 8.12 -21.02 -7.92
C ASN A 360 9.04 -20.46 -6.81
N ARG A 361 8.49 -20.22 -5.62
CA ARG A 361 9.20 -19.59 -4.50
C ARG A 361 8.78 -20.15 -3.15
N THR A 362 9.70 -20.20 -2.20
CA THR A 362 9.39 -20.61 -0.83
C THR A 362 9.91 -19.66 0.24
N ALA A 363 9.06 -19.39 1.24
CA ALA A 363 9.37 -18.55 2.39
C ALA A 363 10.23 -19.31 3.41
N LYS A 364 11.33 -18.70 3.84
CA LYS A 364 12.30 -19.32 4.76
C LYS A 364 12.22 -18.79 6.21
N GLN A 365 11.35 -17.82 6.48
CA GLN A 365 11.12 -17.26 7.82
C GLN A 365 9.63 -17.20 8.17
N LEU A 366 9.29 -17.58 9.40
CA LEU A 366 7.99 -17.38 10.01
C LEU A 366 8.09 -16.24 11.03
N SER A 367 7.19 -15.25 10.95
CA SER A 367 6.99 -14.22 11.96
C SER A 367 5.67 -14.45 12.68
N ILE A 368 5.71 -14.31 14.01
CA ILE A 368 4.59 -14.54 14.93
C ILE A 368 4.30 -13.25 15.68
N GLY A 369 3.08 -12.75 15.55
CA GLY A 369 2.56 -11.60 16.26
C GLY A 369 1.56 -12.00 17.34
N ILE A 370 1.75 -11.50 18.56
CA ILE A 370 0.84 -11.71 19.70
C ILE A 370 0.57 -10.38 20.41
N ARG A 371 -0.70 -10.06 20.70
CA ARG A 371 -1.04 -8.90 21.56
C ARG A 371 -1.83 -9.37 22.77
N MET A 372 -1.33 -9.07 23.96
CA MET A 372 -1.99 -9.37 25.22
C MET A 372 -2.73 -8.15 25.77
N GLN A 373 -3.77 -8.38 26.56
CA GLN A 373 -4.57 -7.33 27.20
C GLN A 373 -3.68 -6.45 28.12
N GLY A 374 -3.94 -5.13 28.13
CA GLY A 374 -3.15 -4.17 28.89
C GLY A 374 -1.75 -3.86 28.31
N SER A 375 -1.38 -4.44 27.16
CA SER A 375 -0.09 -4.13 26.53
C SER A 375 -0.01 -2.67 26.09
N LYS A 376 1.06 -1.98 26.50
CA LYS A 376 1.36 -0.59 26.09
C LYS A 376 1.64 -0.44 24.59
N ASN A 377 1.92 -1.52 23.86
CA ASN A 377 2.12 -1.47 22.42
C ASN A 377 0.85 -1.96 21.67
N PRO A 378 0.12 -1.11 20.93
CA PRO A 378 -1.09 -1.50 20.21
C PRO A 378 -0.84 -2.49 19.06
N SER A 379 0.39 -2.57 18.52
CA SER A 379 0.79 -3.59 17.54
C SER A 379 1.22 -4.93 18.16
N GLY A 380 1.27 -5.02 19.50
CA GLY A 380 1.63 -6.25 20.22
C GLY A 380 3.14 -6.51 20.27
N LEU A 381 3.51 -7.79 20.36
CA LEU A 381 4.87 -8.29 20.37
C LEU A 381 5.07 -9.14 19.12
N SER A 382 6.20 -8.94 18.43
CA SER A 382 6.62 -9.79 17.31
C SER A 382 7.84 -10.64 17.68
N ARG A 383 7.87 -11.86 17.15
CA ARG A 383 8.99 -12.81 17.18
C ARG A 383 9.12 -13.48 15.81
N CYS A 384 10.26 -14.12 15.53
CA CYS A 384 10.46 -14.87 14.31
C CYS A 384 11.24 -16.17 14.58
N CYS A 385 11.00 -17.19 13.76
CA CYS A 385 11.79 -18.42 13.66
C CYS A 385 12.04 -18.77 12.17
N ALA A 386 12.78 -19.85 11.93
CA ALA A 386 12.90 -20.42 10.59
C ALA A 386 11.57 -21.06 10.16
N LEU A 387 11.31 -21.08 8.85
CA LEU A 387 10.21 -21.83 8.25
C LEU A 387 10.85 -22.93 7.38
N SER A 388 10.95 -24.15 7.92
CA SER A 388 11.68 -25.26 7.29
C SER A 388 10.82 -26.08 6.32
N GLN A 389 9.51 -26.13 6.55
CA GLN A 389 8.54 -26.90 5.78
C GLN A 389 7.16 -26.22 5.86
N TYR A 390 6.30 -26.50 4.88
CA TYR A 390 4.90 -26.09 4.91
C TYR A 390 4.06 -27.22 5.50
N ASP A 391 3.89 -27.20 6.82
CA ASP A 391 3.08 -28.15 7.59
C ASP A 391 2.47 -27.39 8.79
N ALA A 392 1.15 -27.38 8.91
CA ALA A 392 0.44 -26.58 9.89
C ALA A 392 0.69 -27.01 11.35
N HIS A 393 0.97 -28.30 11.59
CA HIS A 393 1.31 -28.79 12.92
C HIS A 393 2.69 -28.30 13.34
N LYS A 394 3.70 -28.42 12.47
CA LYS A 394 5.05 -27.88 12.66
C LYS A 394 5.03 -26.36 12.85
N ILE A 395 4.33 -25.64 11.96
CA ILE A 395 4.19 -24.17 12.01
C ILE A 395 3.55 -23.71 13.32
N SER A 396 2.47 -24.36 13.77
CA SER A 396 1.78 -24.00 15.02
C SER A 396 2.57 -24.38 16.28
N GLN A 397 3.30 -25.51 16.27
CA GLN A 397 4.21 -25.91 17.35
C GLN A 397 5.39 -24.93 17.48
N ASP A 398 6.08 -24.62 16.38
CA ASP A 398 7.19 -23.66 16.35
C ASP A 398 6.71 -22.27 16.82
N ALA A 399 5.55 -21.83 16.32
CA ALA A 399 4.95 -20.56 16.73
C ALA A 399 4.62 -20.52 18.23
N PHE A 400 4.07 -21.59 18.78
CA PHE A 400 3.77 -21.71 20.21
C PHE A 400 5.06 -21.69 21.05
N ALA A 401 6.07 -22.49 20.67
CA ALA A 401 7.35 -22.58 21.36
C ALA A 401 8.09 -21.23 21.41
N VAL A 402 7.92 -20.39 20.39
CA VAL A 402 8.50 -19.04 20.32
C VAL A 402 7.77 -18.02 21.20
N ILE A 403 6.45 -18.17 21.43
CA ILE A 403 5.65 -17.21 22.20
C ILE A 403 5.27 -17.66 23.62
N GLN A 404 5.49 -18.92 24.00
CA GLN A 404 5.16 -19.46 25.34
C GLN A 404 5.75 -18.64 26.50
N ASN A 405 6.94 -18.05 26.31
CA ASN A 405 7.60 -17.19 27.30
C ASN A 405 6.89 -15.83 27.52
N CYS A 406 5.80 -15.56 26.80
CA CYS A 406 4.92 -14.42 27.05
C CYS A 406 3.84 -14.73 28.11
N ASN A 407 3.65 -16.01 28.47
CA ASN A 407 2.66 -16.43 29.46
C ASN A 407 3.20 -16.26 30.89
N ALA A 408 2.75 -15.21 31.58
CA ALA A 408 3.08 -14.93 32.97
C ALA A 408 2.49 -15.94 33.99
N ALA A 409 1.55 -16.81 33.58
CA ALA A 409 1.09 -17.94 34.41
C ALA A 409 2.12 -19.09 34.48
N GLY A 410 3.14 -19.08 33.61
CA GLY A 410 4.17 -20.12 33.54
C GLY A 410 3.75 -21.36 32.75
N GLY A 411 4.73 -22.02 32.11
CA GLY A 411 4.49 -23.11 31.15
C GLY A 411 3.78 -24.35 31.70
N LEU A 412 3.86 -24.61 33.01
CA LEU A 412 3.20 -25.74 33.66
C LEU A 412 1.70 -25.50 33.96
N GLN A 413 1.21 -24.27 33.90
CA GLN A 413 -0.20 -23.96 34.16
C GLN A 413 -1.02 -23.95 32.87
N ALA A 414 -2.18 -24.60 32.88
CA ALA A 414 -3.08 -24.63 31.71
C ALA A 414 -3.64 -23.23 31.32
N ALA A 415 -3.57 -22.26 32.23
CA ALA A 415 -3.96 -20.88 32.01
C ALA A 415 -2.98 -20.11 31.09
N TRP A 416 -3.47 -19.05 30.46
CA TRP A 416 -2.66 -18.05 29.77
C TRP A 416 -2.96 -16.66 30.32
N SER A 417 -1.93 -15.94 30.78
CA SER A 417 -2.05 -14.59 31.34
C SER A 417 -0.89 -13.70 30.92
N PRO A 418 -1.10 -12.41 30.57
CA PRO A 418 -2.41 -11.76 30.40
C PRO A 418 -3.18 -12.28 29.16
N PRO A 419 -4.51 -12.14 29.10
CA PRO A 419 -5.33 -12.69 28.01
C PRO A 419 -4.92 -12.24 26.61
N VAL A 420 -4.96 -13.14 25.63
CA VAL A 420 -4.55 -12.85 24.24
C VAL A 420 -5.68 -12.22 23.43
N THR A 421 -5.39 -11.10 22.77
CA THR A 421 -6.32 -10.26 21.99
C THR A 421 -5.98 -10.19 20.48
N LEU A 422 -4.87 -10.78 20.07
CA LEU A 422 -4.44 -10.95 18.68
C LEU A 422 -3.50 -12.16 18.60
N LEU A 423 -3.70 -13.00 17.59
CA LEU A 423 -2.66 -13.88 17.04
C LEU A 423 -2.50 -13.59 15.54
N GLN A 424 -1.26 -13.64 15.06
CA GLN A 424 -0.88 -13.45 13.67
C GLN A 424 0.29 -14.37 13.33
N LEU A 425 0.21 -15.03 12.17
CA LEU A 425 1.34 -15.71 11.53
C LEU A 425 1.63 -15.02 10.19
N SER A 426 2.90 -14.88 9.83
CA SER A 426 3.32 -14.26 8.58
C SER A 426 4.62 -14.89 8.08
N ALA A 427 4.54 -15.63 6.99
CA ALA A 427 5.68 -16.11 6.24
C ALA A 427 6.35 -14.94 5.47
N THR A 428 7.68 -14.89 5.52
CA THR A 428 8.53 -13.85 4.94
C THR A 428 9.84 -14.46 4.42
N LYS A 429 10.69 -13.63 3.80
CA LYS A 429 11.96 -14.06 3.16
C LYS A 429 11.72 -15.20 2.17
N PHE A 430 10.91 -14.89 1.15
CA PHE A 430 10.77 -15.75 -0.02
C PHE A 430 12.10 -15.80 -0.78
N VAL A 431 12.45 -17.01 -1.23
CA VAL A 431 13.56 -17.31 -2.13
C VAL A 431 12.96 -18.06 -3.30
N GLU A 432 13.33 -17.69 -4.52
CA GLU A 432 12.93 -18.42 -5.73
C GLU A 432 13.61 -19.79 -5.76
N GLU A 433 12.87 -20.82 -6.13
CA GLU A 433 13.39 -22.19 -6.20
C GLU A 433 14.05 -22.37 -7.57
N MET A 434 15.39 -22.30 -7.58
CA MET A 434 16.22 -22.58 -8.75
C MET A 434 15.78 -23.91 -9.38
N THR A 435 15.27 -23.86 -10.61
CA THR A 435 14.97 -25.07 -11.39
C THR A 435 16.24 -25.91 -11.47
N SER A 436 16.16 -27.20 -11.11
CA SER A 436 17.32 -28.06 -10.86
C SER A 436 18.01 -28.55 -12.14
N SER A 437 18.47 -27.60 -12.97
CA SER A 437 19.12 -27.81 -14.26
C SER A 437 20.00 -26.60 -14.63
N GLY A 438 21.32 -26.74 -14.52
CA GLY A 438 22.27 -25.74 -15.04
C GLY A 438 23.06 -24.95 -13.99
N ASP A 439 24.21 -25.53 -13.64
CA ASP A 439 25.48 -24.85 -13.36
C ASP A 439 25.64 -23.91 -12.13
N ILE A 440 26.63 -24.26 -11.30
CA ILE A 440 27.09 -23.51 -10.12
C ILE A 440 27.86 -22.24 -10.52
N THR A 441 28.41 -22.18 -11.74
CA THR A 441 29.13 -20.98 -12.23
C THR A 441 28.25 -19.73 -12.21
N ALA A 442 26.94 -19.85 -12.50
CA ALA A 442 26.02 -18.72 -12.52
C ALA A 442 25.87 -18.05 -11.14
N PHE A 443 25.93 -18.83 -10.06
CA PHE A 443 25.88 -18.32 -8.69
C PHE A 443 27.17 -17.58 -8.29
N LEU A 444 28.32 -17.98 -8.82
CA LEU A 444 29.62 -17.36 -8.56
C LEU A 444 29.93 -16.16 -9.47
N SER A 445 29.25 -16.05 -10.62
CA SER A 445 29.53 -15.01 -11.64
C SER A 445 28.78 -13.69 -11.43
N ASN A 446 27.79 -13.65 -10.53
CA ASN A 446 26.83 -12.55 -10.47
C ASN A 446 27.28 -11.33 -9.64
N ASP A 447 28.47 -11.37 -9.03
CA ASP A 447 28.99 -10.32 -8.15
C ASP A 447 29.86 -9.27 -8.89
N SER A 448 29.67 -9.10 -10.21
CA SER A 448 30.56 -8.31 -11.08
C SER A 448 29.91 -7.66 -12.32
N GLN A 449 28.63 -7.28 -12.26
CA GLN A 449 27.98 -6.50 -13.35
C GLN A 449 27.27 -5.22 -12.86
N TYR A 450 28.06 -4.21 -12.48
CA TYR A 450 27.65 -2.80 -12.58
C TYR A 450 28.24 -2.19 -13.87
N SER A 451 27.53 -2.39 -14.99
CA SER A 451 28.00 -1.96 -16.31
C SER A 451 27.77 -0.47 -16.54
N GLN A 452 28.86 0.30 -16.60
CA GLN A 452 28.87 1.60 -17.29
C GLN A 452 28.70 1.39 -18.81
N PRO A 453 28.16 2.36 -19.57
CA PRO A 453 27.77 2.15 -20.97
C PRO A 453 28.97 2.03 -21.90
N THR A 454 28.89 1.10 -22.86
CA THR A 454 29.85 0.95 -23.96
C THR A 454 29.59 1.95 -25.08
N SER A 455 30.65 2.68 -25.46
CA SER A 455 30.69 3.49 -26.68
C SER A 455 31.17 2.67 -27.88
N ILE A 456 30.78 3.10 -29.09
CA ILE A 456 31.16 2.45 -30.36
C ILE A 456 32.50 3.04 -30.87
N SER A 457 33.32 2.22 -31.51
CA SER A 457 34.70 2.49 -31.90
C SER A 457 34.89 3.00 -33.34
N ALA A 458 35.91 3.84 -33.57
CA ALA A 458 36.46 4.12 -34.91
C ALA A 458 37.97 4.47 -34.88
N ASP A 459 38.76 3.62 -35.53
CA ASP A 459 40.04 3.80 -36.27
C ASP A 459 41.22 4.72 -35.85
N SER A 460 42.38 4.04 -35.74
CA SER A 460 43.68 4.35 -36.37
C SER A 460 44.75 5.24 -35.68
N PRO A 461 46.07 5.07 -36.01
CA PRO A 461 47.17 5.35 -35.05
C PRO A 461 48.34 6.23 -35.56
N ASN A 462 49.11 6.87 -34.63
CA ASN A 462 50.59 6.72 -34.55
C ASN A 462 51.33 7.48 -33.42
N ALA A 463 52.50 6.93 -33.05
CA ALA A 463 53.76 7.58 -32.60
C ALA A 463 53.92 8.44 -31.30
N ARG A 464 54.65 7.84 -30.34
CA ARG A 464 55.86 8.36 -29.62
C ARG A 464 55.81 9.54 -28.62
N SER A 465 55.68 9.16 -27.33
CA SER A 465 56.63 9.38 -26.20
C SER A 465 57.18 10.78 -25.82
N LEU A 466 57.05 11.14 -24.53
CA LEU A 466 58.12 11.73 -23.68
C LEU A 466 57.71 11.81 -22.18
N GLY A 467 58.67 11.69 -21.25
CA GLY A 467 58.64 12.34 -19.91
C GLY A 467 57.82 11.73 -18.74
N SER A 468 58.47 10.92 -17.90
CA SER A 468 58.09 10.62 -16.49
C SER A 468 58.29 11.87 -15.57
N PRO A 469 57.78 11.95 -14.29
CA PRO A 469 57.48 10.83 -13.38
C PRO A 469 56.27 10.90 -12.40
N LYS A 470 55.86 9.72 -11.95
CA LYS A 470 55.30 9.32 -10.63
C LYS A 470 54.53 10.35 -9.76
N LYS A 471 53.24 10.03 -9.50
CA LYS A 471 52.68 10.06 -8.13
C LYS A 471 51.60 8.98 -7.95
N GLU A 472 51.40 8.53 -6.72
CA GLU A 472 50.70 7.26 -6.41
C GLU A 472 49.19 7.41 -6.19
N THR A 473 48.47 6.30 -6.37
CA THR A 473 47.00 6.21 -6.26
C THR A 473 46.52 6.09 -4.82
N ASN A 474 45.74 7.04 -4.33
CA ASN A 474 44.98 6.88 -3.09
C ASN A 474 43.78 5.94 -3.30
N LYS A 475 43.88 4.71 -2.80
CA LYS A 475 42.71 3.83 -2.60
C LYS A 475 42.07 4.14 -1.24
N THR A 476 40.80 4.53 -1.21
CA THR A 476 40.02 4.66 0.02
C THR A 476 39.76 3.27 0.62
N THR A 477 40.32 3.00 1.80
CA THR A 477 40.22 1.71 2.48
C THR A 477 38.90 1.53 3.23
N ASN A 478 38.38 0.30 3.23
CA ASN A 478 37.08 -0.04 3.82
C ASN A 478 37.11 0.07 5.36
N THR A 479 36.31 0.99 5.91
CA THR A 479 36.28 1.33 7.35
C THR A 479 35.98 0.15 8.28
N ILE A 480 35.30 -0.88 7.75
CA ILE A 480 34.93 -2.10 8.48
C ILE A 480 36.18 -2.90 8.92
N GLN A 481 37.25 -2.91 8.12
CA GLN A 481 38.41 -3.77 8.38
C GLN A 481 39.20 -3.30 9.63
N MET A 482 39.28 -1.98 9.86
CA MET A 482 39.90 -1.41 11.06
C MET A 482 39.11 -1.68 12.36
N LEU A 483 37.80 -1.92 12.28
CA LEU A 483 36.96 -2.20 13.45
C LEU A 483 37.25 -3.59 14.02
N PHE A 484 37.45 -4.59 13.17
CA PHE A 484 37.83 -5.94 13.61
C PHE A 484 39.28 -6.00 14.11
N GLN A 485 40.21 -5.27 13.47
CA GLN A 485 41.60 -5.15 13.91
C GLN A 485 41.69 -4.67 15.39
N LYS A 486 41.05 -3.52 15.70
CA LYS A 486 41.04 -2.94 17.05
C LYS A 486 40.29 -3.78 18.11
N ALA A 487 39.42 -4.69 17.70
CA ALA A 487 38.75 -5.62 18.60
C ALA A 487 39.69 -6.78 19.02
N ALA A 488 40.55 -7.25 18.12
CA ALA A 488 41.55 -8.27 18.43
C ALA A 488 42.68 -7.72 19.34
N GLU A 489 43.22 -6.56 18.99
CA GLU A 489 44.29 -5.88 19.75
C GLU A 489 43.89 -5.63 21.22
N ARG A 490 42.64 -5.22 21.46
CA ARG A 490 42.10 -5.01 22.82
C ARG A 490 42.00 -6.29 23.65
N LYS A 491 41.73 -7.45 23.02
CA LYS A 491 41.76 -8.74 23.74
C LYS A 491 43.17 -9.16 24.12
N GLN A 492 44.16 -8.90 23.28
CA GLN A 492 45.56 -9.23 23.59
C GLN A 492 46.12 -8.32 24.70
N ALA A 493 45.82 -7.02 24.67
CA ALA A 493 46.24 -6.07 25.70
C ALA A 493 45.72 -6.40 27.12
N GLN A 494 44.53 -6.99 27.24
CA GLN A 494 43.96 -7.38 28.55
C GLN A 494 44.57 -8.65 29.15
N VAL A 495 45.30 -9.46 28.37
CA VAL A 495 46.01 -10.66 28.87
C VAL A 495 47.42 -10.32 29.36
N ALA A 496 48.00 -9.21 28.90
CA ALA A 496 49.38 -8.80 29.21
C ALA A 496 49.56 -8.02 30.52
N ALA A 497 48.48 -7.70 31.26
CA ALA A 497 48.50 -6.79 32.41
C ALA A 497 47.77 -7.37 33.63
N GLY A 498 48.33 -8.43 34.24
CA GLY A 498 47.69 -9.11 35.37
C GLY A 498 48.57 -10.13 36.10
N SER A 499 49.69 -9.70 36.70
CA SER A 499 50.56 -10.57 37.50
C SER A 499 51.09 -9.90 38.77
N SER A 500 50.46 -10.23 39.91
CA SER A 500 51.06 -10.08 41.25
C SER A 500 50.66 -11.28 42.12
N LEU A 501 51.65 -11.83 42.83
CA LEU A 501 51.65 -13.11 43.56
C LEU A 501 51.31 -12.89 45.07
N PRO A 502 51.18 -13.92 45.96
CA PRO A 502 51.73 -15.30 45.84
C PRO A 502 50.91 -16.51 46.38
N GLY A 503 51.35 -17.71 45.97
CA GLY A 503 51.20 -18.98 46.72
C GLY A 503 50.07 -19.93 46.27
N VAL A 504 50.17 -21.27 46.35
CA VAL A 504 51.28 -22.19 46.76
C VAL A 504 51.10 -23.55 46.05
N THR A 505 52.18 -24.13 45.47
CA THR A 505 52.34 -25.50 44.90
C THR A 505 51.35 -25.96 43.78
N ASN A 506 51.60 -27.00 42.96
CA ASN A 506 52.67 -28.03 42.95
C ASN A 506 53.18 -28.39 41.50
N GLU A 507 54.08 -29.38 41.39
CA GLU A 507 54.91 -29.67 40.19
C GLU A 507 54.29 -30.48 39.01
N ARG A 508 54.90 -30.30 37.81
CA ARG A 508 55.22 -31.29 36.71
C ARG A 508 54.08 -32.08 35.98
N ALA A 509 54.19 -32.51 34.72
CA ALA A 509 55.08 -32.16 33.57
C ALA A 509 54.66 -32.89 32.24
N VAL A 510 55.01 -32.31 31.07
CA VAL A 510 55.45 -32.96 29.78
C VAL A 510 54.49 -34.01 29.12
N GLN A 511 53.80 -33.75 28.00
CA GLN A 511 54.21 -33.69 26.55
C GLN A 511 54.40 -35.08 25.87
N SER A 512 53.62 -35.41 24.81
CA SER A 512 53.96 -35.41 23.35
C SER A 512 54.50 -36.78 22.83
N ALA A 513 54.51 -37.20 21.55
CA ALA A 513 54.11 -36.64 20.24
C ALA A 513 53.84 -37.79 19.19
N GLU A 514 53.44 -37.45 17.95
CA GLU A 514 53.76 -38.11 16.63
C GLU A 514 53.45 -39.63 16.38
N GLU A 515 53.54 -40.23 15.17
CA GLU A 515 53.14 -39.87 13.77
C GLU A 515 53.33 -41.10 12.81
N SER A 516 52.50 -41.28 11.75
CA SER A 516 52.71 -42.20 10.57
C SER A 516 52.82 -43.75 10.79
N ALA A 517 52.80 -44.70 9.82
CA ALA A 517 52.10 -44.85 8.51
C ALA A 517 52.18 -46.34 7.97
N ASP A 518 51.34 -46.66 6.97
CA ASP A 518 51.44 -47.74 5.92
C ASP A 518 51.22 -49.27 6.18
N PHE A 519 51.09 -50.00 5.04
CA PHE A 519 50.57 -51.36 4.71
C PHE A 519 51.68 -52.44 4.48
N PRO A 520 51.47 -53.70 3.95
CA PRO A 520 50.27 -54.58 3.72
C PRO A 520 50.44 -56.10 4.11
N ASP A 521 49.42 -56.94 3.83
CA ASP A 521 49.45 -58.17 2.96
C ASP A 521 48.91 -59.56 3.48
N GLU A 522 48.55 -60.44 2.50
CA GLU A 522 48.11 -61.86 2.47
C GLU A 522 46.71 -62.30 3.00
N GLY A 523 46.05 -63.30 2.36
CA GLY A 523 44.69 -63.75 2.78
C GLY A 523 43.84 -64.88 2.10
N PHE A 524 44.23 -65.55 1.00
CA PHE A 524 43.73 -66.89 0.52
C PHE A 524 42.22 -67.20 0.14
N ILE A 525 42.02 -67.72 -1.09
CA ILE A 525 41.12 -68.86 -1.56
C ILE A 525 39.55 -68.80 -1.44
N CYS A 526 38.70 -69.57 -2.18
CA CYS A 526 38.46 -69.83 -3.64
C CYS A 526 37.26 -70.83 -3.85
N ALA A 527 36.42 -70.66 -4.91
CA ALA A 527 35.58 -71.68 -5.61
C ALA A 527 34.45 -72.49 -4.87
N SER A 528 33.43 -73.13 -5.50
CA SER A 528 32.72 -72.94 -6.81
C SER A 528 31.41 -73.80 -6.99
N ASN A 529 30.40 -73.24 -7.67
CA ASN A 529 29.47 -73.80 -8.70
C ASN A 529 28.52 -75.05 -8.59
N GLN A 530 27.28 -74.84 -9.13
CA GLN A 530 26.48 -75.67 -10.09
C GLN A 530 25.19 -76.46 -9.70
N THR A 531 24.38 -76.78 -10.75
CA THR A 531 22.92 -77.10 -10.86
C THR A 531 22.66 -78.62 -11.22
N PRO A 532 21.50 -79.18 -11.71
CA PRO A 532 20.17 -78.63 -12.16
C PRO A 532 18.84 -79.50 -12.02
N GLN A 533 17.70 -78.93 -12.51
CA GLN A 533 16.52 -79.54 -13.24
C GLN A 533 15.28 -80.29 -12.61
N LYS A 534 14.07 -79.70 -12.86
CA LYS A 534 12.77 -80.28 -13.40
C LYS A 534 11.90 -81.30 -12.59
N PRO A 535 10.60 -81.60 -12.97
CA PRO A 535 9.56 -80.91 -13.79
C PRO A 535 8.06 -81.02 -13.27
N VAL A 536 7.06 -80.66 -14.11
CA VAL A 536 5.58 -81.03 -14.10
C VAL A 536 4.61 -80.16 -13.23
N GLU A 537 3.89 -79.17 -13.81
CA GLU A 537 2.45 -79.13 -14.29
C GLU A 537 1.38 -78.93 -13.18
N GLN A 538 0.26 -78.19 -13.30
CA GLN A 538 -0.46 -77.38 -14.34
C GLN A 538 -1.37 -76.33 -13.56
N ASN A 539 -2.28 -75.45 -14.04
CA ASN A 539 -2.91 -75.12 -15.35
C ASN A 539 -3.58 -73.70 -15.40
N ILE A 540 -3.81 -73.18 -16.63
CA ILE A 540 -4.99 -72.49 -17.26
C ILE A 540 -5.98 -71.61 -16.43
N SER A 541 -6.47 -70.41 -16.85
CA SER A 541 -6.43 -69.63 -18.12
C SER A 541 -6.50 -68.09 -17.84
N ASN A 542 -5.71 -67.22 -18.49
CA ASN A 542 -6.00 -66.37 -19.70
C ASN A 542 -7.16 -65.34 -19.60
N ASN A 543 -7.10 -64.15 -20.24
CA ASN A 543 -6.32 -63.75 -21.43
C ASN A 543 -5.73 -62.31 -21.36
N LYS A 544 -4.87 -61.92 -22.33
CA LYS A 544 -4.18 -60.62 -22.44
C LYS A 544 -4.56 -59.85 -23.73
N GLN A 545 -4.27 -58.55 -23.77
CA GLN A 545 -3.36 -57.95 -24.78
C GLN A 545 -2.82 -56.57 -24.37
N ASN A 546 -1.66 -56.17 -24.91
CA ASN A 546 -0.95 -54.91 -24.64
C ASN A 546 -0.83 -54.10 -25.94
N PHE A 547 -0.45 -52.82 -25.86
CA PHE A 547 0.81 -52.32 -26.48
C PHE A 547 1.26 -50.97 -25.85
N VAL A 548 2.41 -50.44 -26.29
CA VAL A 548 3.25 -49.43 -25.61
C VAL A 548 3.51 -48.22 -26.55
N PRO A 549 3.65 -46.97 -26.05
CA PRO A 549 3.87 -45.77 -26.89
C PRO A 549 5.37 -45.41 -27.10
N GLU A 550 5.68 -44.67 -28.17
CA GLU A 550 7.01 -44.07 -28.42
C GLU A 550 6.90 -42.72 -29.20
N GLN A 551 8.02 -42.07 -29.54
CA GLN A 551 8.12 -40.61 -29.74
C GLN A 551 8.60 -40.13 -31.15
N LEU A 552 8.45 -38.80 -31.36
CA LEU A 552 9.38 -37.85 -32.03
C LEU A 552 9.40 -37.62 -33.56
N SER A 553 9.45 -36.30 -33.87
CA SER A 553 10.29 -35.59 -34.88
C SER A 553 9.76 -35.16 -36.29
N LEU A 554 9.73 -33.82 -36.44
CA LEU A 554 10.17 -32.92 -37.52
C LEU A 554 9.59 -32.89 -38.98
N GLU A 555 9.17 -31.65 -39.34
CA GLU A 555 9.47 -30.84 -40.54
C GLU A 555 8.71 -30.90 -41.91
N GLN A 556 8.31 -29.68 -42.31
CA GLN A 556 8.27 -29.03 -43.64
C GLN A 556 7.49 -29.62 -44.84
N SER A 557 6.49 -28.85 -45.31
CA SER A 557 6.52 -28.18 -46.63
C SER A 557 5.29 -27.26 -46.86
N LEU A 558 5.42 -26.28 -47.77
CA LEU A 558 4.35 -25.37 -48.25
C LEU A 558 3.97 -25.71 -49.71
N PRO A 559 2.80 -25.25 -50.18
CA PRO A 559 2.82 -24.31 -51.30
C PRO A 559 1.87 -23.10 -51.15
N ILE A 560 1.99 -22.13 -52.07
CA ILE A 560 1.33 -20.81 -52.07
C ILE A 560 0.33 -20.71 -53.24
N SER A 561 -0.86 -20.14 -53.04
CA SER A 561 -1.53 -19.29 -54.04
C SER A 561 -2.66 -18.43 -53.43
N GLU A 562 -3.12 -17.44 -54.20
CA GLU A 562 -3.82 -16.22 -53.74
C GLU A 562 -5.35 -16.28 -53.84
N ALA A 563 -6.05 -15.54 -52.96
CA ALA A 563 -7.34 -14.92 -53.23
C ALA A 563 -7.57 -13.71 -52.27
N GLY A 564 -8.27 -12.67 -52.73
CA GLY A 564 -8.40 -11.39 -52.02
C GLY A 564 -9.55 -11.29 -51.00
N PRO A 565 -9.60 -10.20 -50.19
CA PRO A 565 -10.59 -10.01 -49.13
C PRO A 565 -11.95 -9.54 -49.65
N LEU A 566 -13.04 -10.07 -49.08
CA LEU A 566 -14.41 -9.65 -49.37
C LEU A 566 -14.96 -8.71 -48.29
N ILE A 567 -15.51 -7.58 -48.73
CA ILE A 567 -16.30 -6.64 -47.91
C ILE A 567 -17.79 -6.99 -48.05
N CYS A 568 -18.56 -6.91 -46.96
CA CYS A 568 -20.02 -6.86 -47.02
C CYS A 568 -20.60 -5.92 -45.93
N PRO A 569 -21.82 -5.38 -46.12
CA PRO A 569 -22.23 -4.10 -45.53
C PRO A 569 -23.25 -4.22 -44.38
N GLY A 570 -23.56 -3.08 -43.74
CA GLY A 570 -24.53 -2.97 -42.65
C GLY A 570 -25.97 -2.65 -43.07
N TYR A 571 -26.86 -2.66 -42.09
CA TYR A 571 -28.26 -2.23 -42.14
C TYR A 571 -28.51 -1.26 -40.96
N THR A 572 -28.93 -0.01 -41.14
CA THR A 572 -30.32 0.47 -41.30
C THR A 572 -31.35 -0.14 -40.33
N VAL A 573 -31.97 0.74 -39.53
CA VAL A 573 -33.08 0.46 -38.61
C VAL A 573 -34.37 1.03 -39.22
N PRO A 574 -35.46 0.25 -39.36
CA PRO A 574 -36.76 0.78 -39.77
C PRO A 574 -37.41 1.61 -38.66
N LEU A 575 -38.07 2.71 -39.04
CA LEU A 575 -38.96 3.49 -38.20
C LEU A 575 -40.40 3.05 -38.49
N GLU A 576 -41.14 2.58 -37.48
CA GLU A 576 -42.60 2.43 -37.57
C GLU A 576 -43.29 3.37 -36.58
N ILE A 577 -44.30 4.08 -37.09
CA ILE A 577 -45.17 4.97 -36.33
C ILE A 577 -46.55 4.33 -36.31
N ALA A 578 -47.10 4.08 -35.12
CA ALA A 578 -48.46 3.63 -34.93
C ALA A 578 -49.22 4.63 -34.06
N THR A 579 -50.25 5.26 -34.64
CA THR A 579 -51.14 6.21 -33.95
C THR A 579 -52.46 5.53 -33.56
N SER A 580 -52.97 5.87 -32.39
CA SER A 580 -54.38 5.68 -32.03
C SER A 580 -54.81 6.76 -31.05
N GLU A 581 -56.01 7.31 -31.24
CA GLU A 581 -56.54 8.46 -30.51
C GLU A 581 -57.64 8.06 -29.49
N ALA A 582 -58.26 9.08 -28.86
CA ALA A 582 -59.54 9.04 -28.12
C ALA A 582 -59.54 8.36 -26.72
N SER A 583 -60.20 8.90 -25.69
CA SER A 583 -60.93 10.18 -25.53
C SER A 583 -61.18 10.51 -24.05
N SER A 584 -61.34 11.81 -23.72
CA SER A 584 -62.14 12.38 -22.60
C SER A 584 -61.78 12.01 -21.14
N GLU A 585 -62.10 12.78 -20.09
CA GLU A 585 -62.99 13.96 -19.91
C GLU A 585 -62.26 15.17 -19.25
N LEU A 586 -62.96 16.31 -19.07
CA LEU A 586 -62.43 17.59 -18.54
C LEU A 586 -63.20 18.12 -17.30
N GLU A 587 -62.45 18.79 -16.41
CA GLU A 587 -62.90 19.93 -15.55
C GLU A 587 -64.00 19.67 -14.47
N PRO A 588 -64.32 20.62 -13.54
CA PRO A 588 -63.71 21.95 -13.34
C PRO A 588 -63.25 22.35 -11.91
N LEU A 589 -62.28 23.29 -11.89
CA LEU A 589 -62.15 24.47 -11.01
C LEU A 589 -62.28 24.38 -9.48
N LYS A 590 -61.28 24.96 -8.79
CA LYS A 590 -61.51 26.16 -7.94
C LYS A 590 -60.25 26.96 -7.62
N GLU A 591 -60.23 28.22 -8.05
CA GLU A 591 -59.25 29.21 -7.62
C GLU A 591 -59.49 29.70 -6.18
N LYS A 592 -58.43 30.15 -5.51
CA LYS A 592 -58.46 31.35 -4.67
C LYS A 592 -57.19 32.17 -4.89
N THR A 593 -57.34 33.48 -4.90
CA THR A 593 -56.38 34.45 -5.43
C THR A 593 -55.67 35.27 -4.35
N VAL A 594 -54.70 36.09 -4.82
CA VAL A 594 -54.00 37.20 -4.13
C VAL A 594 -52.79 36.80 -3.28
N GLY A 595 -51.64 37.38 -3.64
CA GLY A 595 -50.35 37.21 -2.93
C GLY A 595 -49.14 37.66 -3.75
N ASN A 596 -49.22 38.78 -4.48
CA ASN A 596 -48.12 39.28 -5.31
C ASN A 596 -47.24 40.26 -4.51
N ASP A 597 -46.19 39.74 -3.86
CA ASP A 597 -45.16 40.54 -3.20
C ASP A 597 -43.80 40.30 -3.86
N SER A 598 -43.08 41.39 -4.17
CA SER A 598 -41.82 41.35 -4.88
C SER A 598 -40.63 41.38 -3.91
N SER A 599 -40.05 40.21 -3.61
CA SER A 599 -38.78 40.11 -2.90
C SER A 599 -37.84 39.11 -3.60
N THR A 600 -36.61 39.57 -3.88
CA THR A 600 -35.52 38.72 -4.34
C THR A 600 -35.16 37.68 -3.27
N PRO A 601 -34.89 36.40 -3.62
CA PRO A 601 -34.28 35.47 -2.69
C PRO A 601 -32.83 35.89 -2.41
N SER A 602 -32.62 36.58 -1.29
CA SER A 602 -31.28 36.82 -0.75
C SER A 602 -30.69 35.51 -0.23
N SER A 603 -29.41 35.27 -0.49
CA SER A 603 -28.69 34.06 -0.04
C SER A 603 -28.55 34.00 1.49
N SER A 604 -29.52 33.40 2.18
CA SER A 604 -29.58 33.34 3.65
C SER A 604 -29.74 31.93 4.26
N ASP A 605 -30.00 30.89 3.46
CA ASP A 605 -30.48 29.60 3.97
C ASP A 605 -29.37 28.54 4.19
N ASP A 606 -28.10 28.89 3.94
CA ASP A 606 -26.94 28.02 4.17
C ASP A 606 -26.52 27.86 5.65
N TRP A 607 -27.27 28.41 6.60
CA TRP A 607 -26.88 28.51 8.03
C TRP A 607 -27.92 27.93 8.98
N ILE A 608 -27.54 26.89 9.73
CA ILE A 608 -28.37 26.24 10.75
C ILE A 608 -28.00 26.76 12.14
N LEU A 609 -28.99 27.09 12.97
CA LEU A 609 -28.78 27.47 14.37
C LEU A 609 -28.57 26.21 15.24
N CYS A 610 -27.36 26.01 15.78
CA CYS A 610 -27.09 24.88 16.66
C CYS A 610 -27.87 24.99 17.98
N GLU A 611 -28.69 23.98 18.30
CA GLU A 611 -29.50 24.01 19.51
C GLU A 611 -28.69 24.01 20.81
N LYS A 612 -27.48 23.44 20.82
CA LYS A 612 -26.63 23.31 22.03
C LYS A 612 -25.94 24.61 22.44
N CYS A 613 -25.41 25.39 21.49
CA CYS A 613 -24.66 26.62 21.77
C CYS A 613 -25.30 27.92 21.23
N LYS A 614 -26.39 27.80 20.45
CA LYS A 614 -27.10 28.92 19.78
C LYS A 614 -26.22 29.74 18.81
N GLN A 615 -25.19 29.14 18.23
CA GLN A 615 -24.43 29.71 17.11
C GLN A 615 -25.06 29.31 15.78
N GLN A 616 -25.04 30.20 14.79
CA GLN A 616 -25.30 29.86 13.39
C GLN A 616 -24.06 29.19 12.81
N VAL A 617 -24.23 28.06 12.12
CA VAL A 617 -23.17 27.21 11.57
C VAL A 617 -23.58 26.81 10.16
N ALA A 618 -22.64 26.78 9.21
CA ALA A 618 -22.95 26.41 7.83
C ALA A 618 -23.48 24.97 7.75
N VAL A 619 -24.44 24.69 6.85
CA VAL A 619 -25.11 23.38 6.71
C VAL A 619 -24.11 22.21 6.62
N TRP A 620 -23.01 22.40 5.87
CA TRP A 620 -21.97 21.38 5.69
C TRP A 620 -21.04 21.21 6.91
N GLU A 621 -20.83 22.25 7.72
CA GLU A 621 -20.04 22.20 8.97
C GLU A 621 -20.84 21.70 10.17
N PHE A 622 -22.18 21.68 10.08
CA PHE A 622 -23.07 21.35 11.19
C PHE A 622 -22.80 19.96 11.80
N THR A 623 -22.35 18.99 11.00
CA THR A 623 -21.99 17.65 11.46
C THR A 623 -20.73 17.68 12.35
N GLU A 624 -19.66 18.33 11.89
CA GLU A 624 -18.41 18.45 12.67
C GLU A 624 -18.63 19.31 13.94
N HIS A 625 -19.51 20.30 13.86
CA HIS A 625 -19.93 21.10 15.01
C HIS A 625 -20.71 20.29 16.05
N LEU A 626 -21.56 19.35 15.64
CA LEU A 626 -22.23 18.42 16.55
C LEU A 626 -21.24 17.41 17.16
N ASP A 627 -20.29 16.91 16.37
CA ASP A 627 -19.21 16.04 16.85
C ASP A 627 -18.29 16.77 17.86
N TYR A 628 -18.05 18.08 17.70
CA TYR A 628 -17.38 18.90 18.71
C TYR A 628 -18.15 18.91 20.04
N HIS A 629 -19.47 19.16 20.03
CA HIS A 629 -20.28 19.11 21.26
C HIS A 629 -20.28 17.71 21.88
N PHE A 630 -20.34 16.66 21.07
CA PHE A 630 -20.27 15.28 21.55
C PHE A 630 -18.90 14.94 22.16
N ALA A 631 -17.80 15.44 21.58
CA ALA A 631 -16.46 15.30 22.11
C ALA A 631 -16.27 16.05 23.44
N VAL A 632 -16.83 17.26 23.56
CA VAL A 632 -16.84 18.04 24.81
C VAL A 632 -17.71 17.36 25.88
N GLU A 633 -18.88 16.82 25.52
CA GLU A 633 -19.72 16.03 26.42
C GLU A 633 -19.01 14.75 26.89
N LEU A 634 -18.31 14.04 26.00
CA LEU A 634 -17.45 12.91 26.35
C LEU A 634 -16.33 13.31 27.31
N GLN A 635 -15.60 14.38 27.02
CA GLN A 635 -14.50 14.87 27.84
C GLN A 635 -14.99 15.28 29.25
N ASN A 636 -16.15 15.94 29.33
CA ASN A 636 -16.81 16.28 30.58
C ASN A 636 -17.32 15.03 31.32
N SER A 637 -17.77 13.98 30.61
CA SER A 637 -18.19 12.71 31.22
C SER A 637 -17.02 11.92 31.86
N PHE A 638 -15.79 12.09 31.34
CA PHE A 638 -14.58 11.56 31.98
C PHE A 638 -14.05 12.47 33.11
N SER A 639 -14.43 13.75 33.11
CA SER A 639 -13.99 14.75 34.08
C SER A 639 -15.05 15.00 35.17
N GLY A 640 -15.19 14.03 36.08
CA GLY A 640 -16.03 14.14 37.26
C GLY A 640 -15.71 15.41 38.09
N SER A 641 -16.64 16.35 38.07
CA SER A 641 -16.67 17.60 38.86
C SER A 641 -15.44 18.52 38.79
N SER A 642 -15.38 19.37 37.76
CA SER A 642 -15.04 20.79 37.97
C SER A 642 -15.66 21.67 36.88
N SER A 643 -16.24 22.82 37.25
CA SER A 643 -16.98 23.69 36.33
C SER A 643 -16.11 24.82 35.78
N PHE A 644 -15.70 24.72 34.52
CA PHE A 644 -15.04 25.80 33.79
C PHE A 644 -16.05 26.84 33.29
N LYS A 645 -15.78 28.13 33.54
CA LYS A 645 -16.47 29.24 32.85
C LYS A 645 -15.78 29.50 31.50
N PRO A 646 -16.53 29.73 30.41
CA PRO A 646 -15.95 30.24 29.16
C PRO A 646 -15.50 31.70 29.33
N PRO A 647 -14.49 32.16 28.57
CA PRO A 647 -14.10 33.57 28.52
C PRO A 647 -15.17 34.42 27.81
N ALA A 648 -15.22 35.71 28.15
CA ALA A 648 -16.11 36.67 27.50
C ALA A 648 -15.65 37.00 26.06
N PRO A 649 -16.56 37.32 25.12
CA PRO A 649 -16.20 37.64 23.75
C PRO A 649 -15.43 38.96 23.66
N VAL A 650 -14.34 38.97 22.89
CA VAL A 650 -13.60 40.20 22.55
C VAL A 650 -14.33 40.91 21.42
N GLY A 651 -14.86 42.10 21.72
CA GLY A 651 -15.59 42.91 20.74
C GLY A 651 -14.70 43.47 19.63
N SER A 652 -15.26 43.61 18.43
CA SER A 652 -14.64 44.26 17.29
C SER A 652 -14.35 45.74 17.55
N PHE A 653 -13.17 46.25 17.16
CA PHE A 653 -12.86 47.68 17.18
C PHE A 653 -12.27 48.17 15.87
N LEU A 654 -12.76 49.34 15.42
CA LEU A 654 -12.37 49.98 14.17
C LEU A 654 -11.04 50.74 14.25
N ALA A 655 -10.44 51.00 13.08
CA ALA A 655 -9.19 51.73 12.95
C ALA A 655 -9.32 53.24 13.29
N LYS A 656 -8.43 53.71 14.19
CA LYS A 656 -7.91 55.07 14.43
C LYS A 656 -6.96 54.99 15.65
N GLY A 657 -5.82 55.68 15.76
CA GLY A 657 -5.09 56.49 14.78
C GLY A 657 -4.06 57.43 15.45
N LYS A 658 -2.81 57.40 14.96
CA LYS A 658 -1.67 58.33 15.22
C LYS A 658 -0.86 58.24 16.54
N ASN A 659 0.44 58.53 16.33
CA ASN A 659 1.47 59.10 17.23
C ASN A 659 2.46 58.23 18.05
N LYS A 660 3.72 58.69 17.98
CA LYS A 660 5.00 58.27 18.61
C LYS A 660 5.16 58.93 20.01
N PRO A 661 6.24 58.70 20.82
CA PRO A 661 7.49 57.97 20.55
C PRO A 661 8.04 57.00 21.64
N ARG A 662 9.15 56.34 21.28
CA ARG A 662 10.23 55.72 22.09
C ARG A 662 10.81 56.68 23.17
N PRO A 663 11.57 56.23 24.22
CA PRO A 663 12.78 55.38 24.09
C PRO A 663 13.18 54.36 25.20
N HIS A 664 14.26 53.62 24.87
CA HIS A 664 15.34 52.92 25.64
C HIS A 664 15.34 52.91 27.20
N ALA A 665 15.98 51.97 27.93
CA ALA A 665 17.04 50.98 27.60
C ALA A 665 16.92 49.67 28.45
N ALA A 666 17.59 48.54 28.12
CA ALA A 666 18.87 48.02 28.69
C ALA A 666 18.93 47.85 30.25
N SER A 667 19.46 46.77 30.87
CA SER A 667 20.06 45.50 30.37
C SER A 667 20.23 44.42 31.47
N SER A 668 20.67 43.21 31.05
CA SER A 668 21.63 42.32 31.76
C SER A 668 21.32 41.76 33.18
N ALA A 669 20.64 40.61 33.20
CA ALA A 669 21.03 39.33 33.83
C ALA A 669 21.86 39.24 35.14
N LYS A 670 21.40 38.40 36.08
CA LYS A 670 22.23 37.38 36.78
C LYS A 670 21.40 36.23 37.41
N ARG A 671 22.02 35.05 37.52
CA ARG A 671 21.63 33.84 38.29
C ARG A 671 22.43 33.83 39.62
N PRO A 672 22.11 33.04 40.69
CA PRO A 672 22.04 31.57 40.66
C PRO A 672 21.01 30.90 41.62
N ARG A 673 21.21 29.60 41.92
CA ARG A 673 20.40 28.72 42.80
C ARG A 673 21.00 28.58 44.21
N GLN A 674 20.16 28.24 45.19
CA GLN A 674 20.30 27.17 46.21
C GLN A 674 18.90 27.01 46.85
N ASP A 675 18.28 25.82 46.97
CA ASP A 675 18.56 24.68 47.85
C ASP A 675 18.48 25.00 49.36
N THR A 676 17.45 24.51 50.07
CA THR A 676 17.59 23.51 51.17
C THR A 676 16.29 23.17 51.95
N LEU A 677 16.15 21.87 52.27
CA LEU A 677 15.72 21.25 53.55
C LEU A 677 14.35 21.50 54.24
N GLN A 678 13.52 20.43 54.19
CA GLN A 678 12.97 19.62 55.32
C GLN A 678 11.85 20.11 56.27
N LYS A 679 11.01 19.11 56.62
CA LYS A 679 10.17 18.94 57.85
C LYS A 679 8.94 19.85 58.03
N SER A 680 7.84 19.43 58.67
CA SER A 680 7.39 18.07 59.07
C SER A 680 5.94 18.05 59.58
N HIS A 681 5.28 16.88 59.46
CA HIS A 681 4.20 16.34 60.31
C HIS A 681 2.75 16.89 60.27
N LEU A 682 1.87 15.96 60.66
CA LEU A 682 0.45 16.02 61.01
C LEU A 682 -0.56 15.99 59.83
N GLN A 683 -1.57 15.11 59.70
CA GLN A 683 -2.11 13.89 60.36
C GLN A 683 -3.64 14.06 60.45
N MET A 684 -4.41 12.97 60.25
CA MET A 684 -5.89 12.88 60.33
C MET A 684 -6.68 13.54 59.17
N THR A 685 -7.92 13.15 58.84
CA THR A 685 -8.61 11.83 58.79
C THR A 685 -9.95 12.02 58.07
N HIS A 686 -10.44 11.02 57.34
CA HIS A 686 -11.79 10.93 56.73
C HIS A 686 -12.14 12.02 55.68
N SER A 687 -12.94 11.75 54.65
CA SER A 687 -13.76 10.56 54.33
C SER A 687 -13.48 10.03 52.93
#